data_AF-A0A6P1QWK4-F1
#
_entry.id   AF-A0A6P1QWK4-F1
#
_cell.length_a   1.000
_cell.length_b   1.000
_cell.length_c   1.000
_cell.angle_alpha   90.00
_cell.angle_beta   90.00
_cell.angle_gamma   90.00
#
_symmetry.space_group_name_H-M   'P 1'
#
loop_
_entity.id
_entity.type
_entity.pdbx_description
1 polymer ?
#
loop_
_entity_poly.entity_id
_entity_poly.type
_entity_poly.pdbx_seq_one_letter_code
_entity_poly.pdbx_strand_id
1 'polypeptide(L)'
;MLSAHQLSAQKYLGLSNSNYSGVYGSQYNPAKLAGNKYVFSMNFLSVNGLVDNDLYKFSSIEAFRNMNLNNFGNIASKENQNLVSTLYVGEVLGPSLQFTVNDRLGFGVSSRLRTFGQSDNLTSDFVNIINSNRGTTSATGLLSNSAGSFTASSLSDLGVSGAYSVINNDKFRLTLGAGVKLYRGLKLNNFKSNNYNLDYNYNSTTNTSTFDVNSANWEFYTNVPSGGSISNPLGSIATSIGDMYDFSSGSTAVGGNFGAEAVFKGSNSEKPYAFKLGAAIHDLGSISYKDVTKYTVKGNGAGINPLEFNLADVNSTVNYLQSKGLTVTKTANQEFKSDLPTHVTAYADYAFTKKFFVSANALVNLAEKGANSVHYNSSVSLAPRWESKWFDVSVPLTYQLDNSDFKPGLAFRVGPLSVGSDDIKVLFTDAKGANVYAGLNFSLGRKKTAEPEVVPAEPVREVDSDGDGIVDNKDRCPYEAGPAENQGCPWPDTDGDGVLDKDDKCPTVPGLASNQGCPKAHETVAKEVTLALKDILFNFGKATINPESNKKLDTAAKIIKDSKGGTYLLVGHTDKKGNEAYNLKLSRERAVAVVQALEERGVPADQLKSKGVGSKEATTPATASDAERQKDRRVEVLHITGSEWEALSKSDVPVAKKKVATSAKGKASAKKAPVRKAAPKKKK
;
A
#
# COMPACT_ATOMS: atom_id res chain seq x y z
N MET A 1 -16.95 -32.81 -37.06
CA MET A 1 -16.55 -33.35 -35.76
C MET A 1 -15.12 -32.90 -35.48
N LEU A 2 -14.90 -31.88 -34.66
CA LEU A 2 -13.53 -31.50 -34.24
C LEU A 2 -13.22 -32.21 -32.93
N SER A 3 -12.21 -33.06 -32.94
CA SER A 3 -11.70 -33.84 -31.81
C SER A 3 -10.85 -32.95 -30.88
N ALA A 4 -11.49 -31.99 -30.20
CA ALA A 4 -10.86 -31.08 -29.24
C ALA A 4 -10.39 -31.82 -27.97
N HIS A 5 -9.18 -32.41 -28.05
CA HIS A 5 -8.44 -32.98 -26.94
C HIS A 5 -7.28 -32.04 -26.59
N GLN A 6 -6.95 -31.75 -25.33
CA GLN A 6 -7.64 -31.96 -24.06
C GLN A 6 -6.91 -31.05 -23.05
N LEU A 7 -7.62 -30.21 -22.30
CA LEU A 7 -7.07 -29.15 -21.43
C LEU A 7 -7.76 -29.24 -20.03
N SER A 8 -7.17 -28.70 -18.95
CA SER A 8 -7.28 -29.14 -17.53
C SER A 8 -7.54 -28.03 -16.41
N ALA A 9 -6.67 -27.80 -15.40
CA ALA A 9 -6.47 -26.85 -14.23
C ALA A 9 -7.28 -25.60 -13.68
N GLN A 10 -6.60 -24.82 -12.82
CA GLN A 10 -6.85 -23.43 -12.38
C GLN A 10 -5.73 -22.52 -12.98
N LYS A 11 -5.87 -21.19 -13.17
CA LYS A 11 -6.97 -20.21 -12.96
C LYS A 11 -7.19 -19.41 -14.27
N TYR A 12 -8.13 -18.45 -14.26
CA TYR A 12 -8.33 -17.49 -15.37
C TYR A 12 -7.73 -16.11 -15.01
N LEU A 13 -6.46 -16.02 -14.62
CA LEU A 13 -5.92 -14.83 -13.95
C LEU A 13 -6.03 -13.56 -14.81
N GLY A 14 -5.84 -13.70 -16.13
CA GLY A 14 -6.06 -12.62 -17.10
C GLY A 14 -7.53 -12.18 -17.28
N LEU A 15 -8.51 -13.00 -16.88
CA LEU A 15 -9.95 -12.73 -17.07
C LEU A 15 -10.71 -12.47 -15.76
N SER A 16 -10.28 -13.02 -14.62
CA SER A 16 -10.99 -12.95 -13.33
C SER A 16 -11.12 -11.53 -12.75
N ASN A 17 -10.29 -10.58 -13.17
CA ASN A 17 -10.38 -9.16 -12.79
C ASN A 17 -11.00 -8.27 -13.88
N SER A 18 -11.39 -8.81 -15.03
CA SER A 18 -12.20 -8.09 -15.99
C SER A 18 -13.49 -7.61 -15.31
N ASN A 19 -13.93 -6.39 -15.61
CA ASN A 19 -15.24 -5.90 -15.18
C ASN A 19 -16.41 -6.61 -15.91
N TYR A 20 -16.07 -7.51 -16.84
CA TYR A 20 -16.97 -8.38 -17.57
C TYR A 20 -16.67 -9.88 -17.30
N SER A 21 -15.92 -10.17 -16.23
CA SER A 21 -15.49 -11.53 -15.82
C SER A 21 -16.62 -12.50 -15.52
N GLY A 22 -17.80 -11.99 -15.13
CA GLY A 22 -18.96 -12.81 -14.80
C GLY A 22 -18.63 -13.88 -13.75
N VAL A 23 -19.01 -15.13 -14.04
CA VAL A 23 -18.72 -16.29 -13.19
C VAL A 23 -17.23 -16.43 -12.86
N TYR A 24 -16.29 -16.12 -13.77
CA TYR A 24 -14.85 -16.22 -13.46
C TYR A 24 -14.42 -15.27 -12.34
N GLY A 25 -15.11 -14.12 -12.21
CA GLY A 25 -14.90 -13.18 -11.12
C GLY A 25 -15.38 -13.76 -9.79
N SER A 26 -16.58 -14.33 -9.75
CA SER A 26 -17.14 -14.90 -8.51
C SER A 26 -16.38 -16.13 -8.02
N GLN A 27 -15.84 -16.95 -8.93
CA GLN A 27 -14.96 -18.06 -8.56
C GLN A 27 -13.60 -17.58 -7.98
N TYR A 28 -13.11 -16.41 -8.39
CA TYR A 28 -11.88 -15.82 -7.87
C TYR A 28 -12.06 -15.05 -6.56
N ASN A 29 -13.23 -14.44 -6.35
CA ASN A 29 -13.64 -13.85 -5.07
C ASN A 29 -15.18 -13.75 -5.02
N PRO A 30 -15.87 -14.40 -4.05
CA PRO A 30 -17.33 -14.40 -3.98
C PRO A 30 -17.94 -12.99 -3.84
N ALA A 31 -17.20 -12.00 -3.32
CA ALA A 31 -17.68 -10.61 -3.24
C ALA A 31 -18.01 -10.02 -4.62
N LYS A 32 -17.39 -10.51 -5.71
CA LYS A 32 -17.68 -10.09 -7.10
C LYS A 32 -19.06 -10.53 -7.62
N LEU A 33 -19.85 -11.24 -6.81
CA LEU A 33 -21.24 -11.55 -7.13
C LEU A 33 -22.12 -10.28 -7.16
N ALA A 34 -21.87 -9.32 -6.27
CA ALA A 34 -22.60 -8.05 -6.25
C ALA A 34 -21.85 -6.96 -7.03
N GLY A 35 -22.59 -5.96 -7.52
CA GLY A 35 -21.99 -4.81 -8.22
C GLY A 35 -21.35 -5.11 -9.58
N ASN A 36 -21.68 -6.25 -10.19
CA ASN A 36 -21.31 -6.65 -11.54
C ASN A 36 -22.13 -5.87 -12.60
N LYS A 37 -21.54 -5.62 -13.78
CA LYS A 37 -22.17 -4.96 -14.95
C LYS A 37 -23.31 -5.77 -15.57
N TYR A 38 -23.32 -7.09 -15.38
CA TYR A 38 -24.38 -7.98 -15.89
C TYR A 38 -25.35 -8.39 -14.78
N VAL A 39 -26.65 -8.40 -15.09
CA VAL A 39 -27.71 -8.97 -14.24
C VAL A 39 -27.59 -10.50 -14.22
N PHE A 40 -27.19 -11.13 -15.32
CA PHE A 40 -27.03 -12.57 -15.44
C PHE A 40 -25.71 -12.95 -16.11
N SER A 41 -25.01 -13.96 -15.57
CA SER A 41 -23.88 -14.62 -16.23
C SER A 41 -24.00 -16.13 -16.04
N MET A 42 -23.73 -16.89 -17.09
CA MET A 42 -23.73 -18.35 -17.10
C MET A 42 -22.44 -18.86 -17.72
N ASN A 43 -21.65 -19.60 -16.96
CA ASN A 43 -20.65 -20.49 -17.52
C ASN A 43 -21.36 -21.79 -17.92
N PHE A 44 -21.31 -22.17 -19.20
CA PHE A 44 -21.82 -23.47 -19.64
C PHE A 44 -20.79 -24.57 -19.37
N LEU A 45 -19.57 -24.36 -19.85
CA LEU A 45 -18.43 -25.24 -19.68
C LEU A 45 -17.16 -24.41 -19.82
N SER A 46 -16.22 -24.57 -18.90
CA SER A 46 -14.85 -24.11 -19.06
C SER A 46 -13.87 -25.15 -18.56
N VAL A 47 -12.77 -25.27 -19.29
CA VAL A 47 -11.61 -26.10 -18.97
C VAL A 47 -10.40 -25.18 -18.94
N ASN A 48 -9.41 -25.53 -18.14
CA ASN A 48 -8.15 -24.78 -18.04
C ASN A 48 -7.00 -25.66 -18.55
N GLY A 49 -5.90 -25.85 -17.81
CA GLY A 49 -4.78 -26.75 -18.14
C GLY A 49 -3.47 -26.30 -17.51
N LEU A 50 -2.85 -27.07 -16.61
CA LEU A 50 -1.66 -26.64 -15.86
C LEU A 50 -0.83 -27.84 -15.43
N VAL A 51 0.47 -27.68 -15.65
CA VAL A 51 1.52 -28.46 -15.02
C VAL A 51 2.63 -27.49 -14.63
N ASP A 52 3.22 -27.72 -13.47
CA ASP A 52 4.32 -26.95 -12.90
C ASP A 52 5.27 -27.90 -12.17
N ASN A 53 6.58 -27.66 -12.25
CA ASN A 53 7.58 -28.42 -11.51
C ASN A 53 8.84 -27.58 -11.26
N ASP A 54 9.78 -28.08 -10.45
CA ASP A 54 11.04 -27.39 -10.14
C ASP A 54 12.30 -28.03 -10.73
N LEU A 55 12.26 -29.31 -11.12
CA LEU A 55 13.41 -30.10 -11.60
C LEU A 55 13.70 -30.00 -13.11
N TYR A 56 12.65 -30.00 -13.94
CA TYR A 56 12.73 -30.21 -15.38
C TYR A 56 12.17 -29.04 -16.19
N LYS A 57 12.85 -28.72 -17.29
CA LYS A 57 12.39 -27.72 -18.28
C LYS A 57 12.01 -28.38 -19.60
N PHE A 58 10.84 -28.03 -20.12
CA PHE A 58 10.33 -28.50 -21.40
C PHE A 58 10.64 -27.49 -22.51
N SER A 59 11.18 -27.97 -23.62
CA SER A 59 11.59 -27.15 -24.78
C SER A 59 10.50 -26.99 -25.84
N SER A 60 9.35 -27.66 -25.71
CA SER A 60 8.21 -27.52 -26.63
C SER A 60 6.90 -28.00 -26.02
N ILE A 61 5.78 -27.54 -26.58
CA ILE A 61 4.45 -28.05 -26.21
C ILE A 61 4.23 -29.52 -26.62
N GLU A 62 5.01 -30.06 -27.56
CA GLU A 62 4.93 -31.47 -27.94
C GLU A 62 5.70 -32.37 -26.97
N ALA A 63 6.84 -31.89 -26.46
CA ALA A 63 7.52 -32.49 -25.31
C ALA A 63 6.57 -32.60 -24.10
N PHE A 64 5.83 -31.52 -23.86
CA PHE A 64 4.81 -31.43 -22.83
C PHE A 64 3.63 -32.40 -23.03
N ARG A 65 3.07 -32.47 -24.25
CA ARG A 65 1.95 -33.37 -24.58
C ARG A 65 2.31 -34.85 -24.47
N ASN A 66 3.55 -35.21 -24.80
CA ASN A 66 4.03 -36.60 -24.78
C ASN A 66 4.72 -37.00 -23.46
N MET A 67 4.56 -36.19 -22.40
CA MET A 67 4.99 -36.55 -21.04
C MET A 67 4.28 -37.81 -20.55
N ASN A 68 5.06 -38.86 -20.34
CA ASN A 68 4.72 -40.02 -19.53
C ASN A 68 5.94 -40.40 -18.68
N LEU A 69 5.78 -41.29 -17.69
CA LEU A 69 6.92 -41.70 -16.84
C LEU A 69 8.08 -42.28 -17.66
N ASN A 70 7.79 -43.01 -18.74
CA ASN A 70 8.78 -43.68 -19.57
C ASN A 70 9.68 -42.72 -20.38
N ASN A 71 9.19 -41.50 -20.67
CA ASN A 71 9.86 -40.52 -21.50
C ASN A 71 10.32 -39.27 -20.74
N PHE A 72 9.94 -39.11 -19.47
CA PHE A 72 10.18 -37.89 -18.68
C PHE A 72 11.66 -37.46 -18.70
N GLY A 73 12.60 -38.40 -18.51
CA GLY A 73 14.04 -38.13 -18.49
C GLY A 73 14.67 -37.85 -19.86
N ASN A 74 13.95 -38.01 -20.97
CA ASN A 74 14.47 -37.91 -22.33
C ASN A 74 14.20 -36.56 -23.02
N ILE A 75 13.30 -35.72 -22.47
CA ILE A 75 12.75 -34.56 -23.19
C ILE A 75 12.87 -33.25 -22.39
N ALA A 76 13.76 -33.19 -21.39
CA ALA A 76 13.91 -32.02 -20.52
C ALA A 76 15.35 -31.74 -20.06
N SER A 77 15.70 -30.46 -19.97
CA SER A 77 16.94 -30.00 -19.34
C SER A 77 16.77 -29.91 -17.81
N LYS A 78 17.82 -30.26 -17.05
CA LYS A 78 17.77 -30.42 -15.58
C LYS A 78 18.26 -29.17 -14.84
N GLU A 79 17.72 -28.91 -13.66
CA GLU A 79 18.35 -28.07 -12.63
C GLU A 79 18.85 -28.91 -11.44
N ASN A 80 19.93 -28.45 -10.80
CA ASN A 80 20.40 -29.04 -9.54
C ASN A 80 19.48 -28.57 -8.41
N GLN A 81 18.61 -29.47 -7.93
CA GLN A 81 17.72 -29.25 -6.79
C GLN A 81 17.87 -30.41 -5.80
N ASN A 82 17.84 -30.13 -4.48
CA ASN A 82 17.92 -31.17 -3.45
C ASN A 82 16.60 -31.93 -3.27
N LEU A 83 15.48 -31.19 -3.36
CA LEU A 83 14.12 -31.71 -3.31
C LEU A 83 13.34 -31.21 -4.53
N VAL A 84 12.34 -31.98 -4.92
CA VAL A 84 11.59 -31.86 -6.15
C VAL A 84 10.11 -31.92 -5.85
N SER A 85 9.37 -31.00 -6.46
CA SER A 85 7.93 -30.94 -6.45
C SER A 85 7.38 -30.91 -7.88
N THR A 86 6.26 -31.58 -8.09
CA THR A 86 5.52 -31.56 -9.36
C THR A 86 4.05 -31.35 -9.05
N LEU A 87 3.37 -30.52 -9.83
CA LEU A 87 1.96 -30.21 -9.70
C LEU A 87 1.30 -30.28 -11.07
N TYR A 88 0.35 -31.19 -11.21
CA TYR A 88 -0.55 -31.33 -12.34
C TYR A 88 -1.95 -31.02 -11.85
N VAL A 89 -2.61 -30.02 -12.42
CA VAL A 89 -4.00 -29.72 -12.09
C VAL A 89 -4.87 -29.93 -13.32
N GLY A 90 -6.00 -30.58 -13.11
CA GLY A 90 -7.11 -30.75 -14.03
C GLY A 90 -8.38 -30.14 -13.46
N GLU A 91 -9.22 -29.56 -14.31
CA GLU A 91 -10.46 -28.92 -13.88
C GLU A 91 -11.50 -28.87 -15.00
N VAL A 92 -12.74 -28.94 -14.57
CA VAL A 92 -13.90 -28.53 -15.36
C VAL A 92 -14.73 -27.62 -14.47
N LEU A 93 -14.87 -26.34 -14.85
CA LEU A 93 -15.93 -25.49 -14.32
C LEU A 93 -17.17 -25.79 -15.16
N GLY A 94 -18.13 -26.49 -14.57
CA GLY A 94 -19.38 -26.87 -15.22
C GLY A 94 -20.41 -25.74 -15.23
N PRO A 95 -21.66 -26.06 -15.60
CA PRO A 95 -22.84 -25.21 -15.46
C PRO A 95 -22.83 -24.41 -14.14
N SER A 96 -22.59 -23.11 -14.28
CA SER A 96 -22.51 -22.19 -13.15
C SER A 96 -23.23 -20.90 -13.51
N LEU A 97 -24.01 -20.37 -12.58
CA LEU A 97 -24.90 -19.23 -12.76
C LEU A 97 -24.54 -18.12 -11.78
N GLN A 98 -24.62 -16.87 -12.21
CA GLN A 98 -24.56 -15.67 -11.37
C GLN A 98 -25.76 -14.79 -11.68
N PHE A 99 -26.40 -14.28 -10.62
CA PHE A 99 -27.51 -13.35 -10.67
C PHE A 99 -27.18 -12.11 -9.83
N THR A 100 -27.16 -10.94 -10.45
CA THR A 100 -26.84 -9.66 -9.79
C THR A 100 -28.11 -8.83 -9.63
N VAL A 101 -28.86 -9.08 -8.55
CA VAL A 101 -30.21 -8.50 -8.31
C VAL A 101 -30.19 -6.97 -8.35
N ASN A 102 -29.30 -6.34 -7.59
CA ASN A 102 -29.10 -4.89 -7.58
C ASN A 102 -27.62 -4.59 -7.27
N ASP A 103 -27.23 -3.35 -7.03
CA ASP A 103 -25.81 -3.00 -6.85
C ASP A 103 -25.26 -3.36 -5.46
N ARG A 104 -26.14 -3.82 -4.57
CA ARG A 104 -25.78 -4.37 -3.26
C ARG A 104 -25.82 -5.90 -3.23
N LEU A 105 -26.75 -6.55 -3.91
CA LEU A 105 -27.03 -7.99 -3.73
C LEU A 105 -26.75 -8.79 -5.00
N GLY A 106 -26.03 -9.91 -4.86
CA GLY A 106 -25.85 -10.90 -5.90
C GLY A 106 -25.70 -12.32 -5.35
N PHE A 107 -26.04 -13.31 -6.18
CA PHE A 107 -26.05 -14.74 -5.86
C PHE A 107 -25.35 -15.53 -6.96
N GLY A 108 -24.79 -16.69 -6.61
CA GLY A 108 -24.17 -17.60 -7.56
C GLY A 108 -24.32 -19.07 -7.17
N VAL A 109 -24.44 -19.92 -8.18
CA VAL A 109 -24.39 -21.39 -8.07
C VAL A 109 -23.30 -21.89 -9.01
N SER A 110 -22.51 -22.88 -8.61
CA SER A 110 -21.46 -23.43 -9.47
C SER A 110 -21.25 -24.92 -9.27
N SER A 111 -21.03 -25.65 -10.36
CA SER A 111 -20.52 -27.02 -10.35
C SER A 111 -19.08 -27.08 -10.86
N ARG A 112 -18.28 -27.98 -10.29
CA ARG A 112 -16.86 -28.11 -10.61
C ARG A 112 -16.36 -29.53 -10.40
N LEU A 113 -15.45 -29.97 -11.26
CA LEU A 113 -14.60 -31.15 -11.06
C LEU A 113 -13.15 -30.67 -11.05
N ARG A 114 -12.35 -31.18 -10.15
CA ARG A 114 -10.90 -30.98 -10.08
C ARG A 114 -10.18 -32.32 -9.98
N THR A 115 -9.07 -32.45 -10.68
CA THR A 115 -8.13 -33.56 -10.52
C THR A 115 -6.77 -32.97 -10.20
N PHE A 116 -6.09 -33.50 -9.21
CA PHE A 116 -4.71 -33.17 -8.87
C PHE A 116 -3.86 -34.41 -9.11
N GLY A 117 -2.67 -34.22 -9.66
CA GLY A 117 -1.56 -35.16 -9.56
C GLY A 117 -0.39 -34.36 -9.00
N GLN A 118 0.16 -34.76 -7.87
CA GLN A 118 1.15 -33.97 -7.16
C GLN A 118 2.23 -34.86 -6.57
N SER A 119 3.47 -34.39 -6.56
CA SER A 119 4.53 -34.96 -5.74
C SER A 119 5.23 -33.86 -4.95
N ASP A 120 5.58 -34.16 -3.70
CA ASP A 120 6.29 -33.25 -2.81
C ASP A 120 7.46 -33.98 -2.14
N ASN A 121 8.51 -33.23 -1.83
CA ASN A 121 9.69 -33.71 -1.09
C ASN A 121 10.34 -34.98 -1.68
N LEU A 122 10.29 -35.18 -3.00
CA LEU A 122 11.06 -36.24 -3.67
C LEU A 122 12.50 -35.76 -3.87
N THR A 123 13.51 -36.61 -3.66
CA THR A 123 14.89 -36.21 -4.01
C THR A 123 15.07 -36.23 -5.53
N SER A 124 15.88 -35.31 -6.07
CA SER A 124 16.17 -35.28 -7.51
C SER A 124 16.81 -36.58 -7.98
N ASP A 125 17.65 -37.21 -7.16
CA ASP A 125 18.23 -38.54 -7.43
C ASP A 125 17.16 -39.64 -7.55
N PHE A 126 16.18 -39.68 -6.65
CA PHE A 126 15.07 -40.64 -6.71
C PHE A 126 14.24 -40.48 -8.00
N VAL A 127 13.91 -39.24 -8.34
CA VAL A 127 13.17 -38.93 -9.59
C VAL A 127 14.01 -39.25 -10.83
N ASN A 128 15.31 -38.94 -10.82
CA ASN A 128 16.25 -39.26 -11.90
C ASN A 128 16.37 -40.77 -12.16
N ILE A 129 16.38 -41.59 -11.10
CA ILE A 129 16.48 -43.05 -11.23
C ILE A 129 15.19 -43.63 -11.80
N ILE A 130 14.01 -43.18 -11.32
CA ILE A 130 12.71 -43.64 -11.84
C ILE A 130 12.55 -43.26 -13.33
N ASN A 131 12.97 -42.06 -13.72
CA ASN A 131 12.83 -41.54 -15.09
C ASN A 131 13.92 -42.00 -16.07
N SER A 132 14.83 -42.88 -15.61
CA SER A 132 15.85 -43.62 -16.37
C SER A 132 16.39 -42.96 -17.65
N ASN A 133 17.27 -41.97 -17.50
CA ASN A 133 18.19 -41.58 -18.58
C ASN A 133 19.64 -41.67 -18.08
N ARG A 134 20.50 -42.37 -18.82
CA ARG A 134 21.70 -43.06 -18.30
C ARG A 134 22.93 -42.16 -18.15
N GLY A 135 23.78 -42.49 -17.17
CA GLY A 135 25.23 -42.31 -17.27
C GLY A 135 25.91 -41.81 -15.99
N THR A 136 26.77 -42.66 -15.39
CA THR A 136 27.69 -42.36 -14.27
C THR A 136 26.99 -42.02 -12.93
N THR A 137 27.40 -42.50 -11.75
CA THR A 137 28.52 -43.34 -11.31
C THR A 137 28.05 -44.50 -10.41
N SER A 138 29.00 -45.33 -9.94
CA SER A 138 28.78 -46.47 -9.03
C SER A 138 27.97 -46.13 -7.77
N ALA A 139 27.32 -47.15 -7.22
CA ALA A 139 26.54 -47.12 -5.98
C ALA A 139 27.13 -46.23 -4.87
N THR A 140 26.51 -45.08 -4.65
CA THR A 140 26.50 -44.37 -3.38
C THR A 140 25.08 -44.44 -2.85
N GLY A 141 24.88 -45.11 -1.71
CA GLY A 141 23.55 -45.43 -1.21
C GLY A 141 22.66 -44.20 -1.04
N LEU A 142 21.39 -44.33 -1.41
CA LEU A 142 20.38 -43.26 -1.28
C LEU A 142 19.94 -43.22 0.19
N LEU A 143 20.85 -42.73 1.03
CA LEU A 143 20.72 -42.74 2.47
C LEU A 143 20.15 -41.44 3.00
N SER A 144 19.08 -41.59 3.78
CA SER A 144 18.54 -40.64 4.74
C SER A 144 17.80 -39.41 4.19
N ASN A 145 16.47 -39.57 4.21
CA ASN A 145 15.51 -38.57 4.66
C ASN A 145 15.10 -37.44 3.70
N SER A 146 14.02 -37.73 2.96
CA SER A 146 12.87 -36.82 2.95
C SER A 146 11.56 -37.61 3.02
N ALA A 147 10.57 -37.08 3.72
CA ALA A 147 9.21 -37.65 3.74
C ALA A 147 8.51 -37.29 2.42
N GLY A 148 8.85 -38.02 1.37
CA GLY A 148 8.31 -37.85 0.03
C GLY A 148 6.90 -38.41 -0.12
N SER A 149 6.06 -37.72 -0.89
CA SER A 149 4.69 -38.13 -1.19
C SER A 149 4.33 -37.97 -2.65
N PHE A 150 3.42 -38.82 -3.13
CA PHE A 150 2.74 -38.66 -4.41
C PHE A 150 1.22 -38.79 -4.19
N THR A 151 0.45 -37.80 -4.63
CA THR A 151 -1.01 -37.76 -4.46
C THR A 151 -1.67 -37.50 -5.80
N ALA A 152 -2.46 -38.46 -6.28
CA ALA A 152 -3.41 -38.27 -7.36
C ALA A 152 -4.85 -38.34 -6.80
N SER A 153 -5.61 -37.25 -6.94
CA SER A 153 -6.94 -37.13 -6.34
C SER A 153 -7.91 -36.40 -7.26
N SER A 154 -9.12 -36.94 -7.44
CA SER A 154 -10.22 -36.26 -8.14
C SER A 154 -11.34 -35.96 -7.16
N LEU A 155 -11.81 -34.72 -7.16
CA LEU A 155 -12.88 -34.21 -6.32
C LEU A 155 -13.83 -33.31 -7.10
N SER A 156 -15.13 -33.37 -6.82
CA SER A 156 -16.11 -32.40 -7.34
C SER A 156 -16.64 -31.49 -6.23
N ASP A 157 -17.10 -30.30 -6.61
CA ASP A 157 -17.82 -29.40 -5.71
C ASP A 157 -19.08 -28.79 -6.35
N LEU A 158 -20.16 -28.75 -5.58
CA LEU A 158 -21.38 -27.97 -5.84
C LEU A 158 -21.46 -26.83 -4.82
N GLY A 159 -21.42 -25.60 -5.31
CA GLY A 159 -21.39 -24.39 -4.49
C GLY A 159 -22.64 -23.53 -4.63
N VAL A 160 -23.10 -22.97 -3.52
CA VAL A 160 -24.07 -21.85 -3.49
C VAL A 160 -23.40 -20.68 -2.75
N SER A 161 -23.51 -19.48 -3.31
CA SER A 161 -22.79 -18.30 -2.86
C SER A 161 -23.64 -17.04 -2.98
N GLY A 162 -23.34 -16.05 -2.14
CA GLY A 162 -23.99 -14.74 -2.13
C GLY A 162 -23.04 -13.64 -1.71
N ALA A 163 -23.32 -12.42 -2.14
CA ALA A 163 -22.58 -11.24 -1.72
C ALA A 163 -23.50 -10.05 -1.44
N TYR A 164 -23.09 -9.24 -0.47
CA TYR A 164 -23.77 -8.03 -0.06
C TYR A 164 -22.80 -6.83 0.07
N SER A 165 -23.11 -5.73 -0.62
CA SER A 165 -22.40 -4.45 -0.46
C SER A 165 -22.84 -3.77 0.84
N VAL A 166 -22.15 -4.10 1.93
CA VAL A 166 -22.36 -3.53 3.28
C VAL A 166 -22.17 -2.02 3.33
N ILE A 167 -21.33 -1.46 2.44
CA ILE A 167 -21.21 -0.02 2.20
C ILE A 167 -21.33 0.21 0.70
N ASN A 168 -22.14 1.18 0.27
CA ASN A 168 -22.19 1.65 -1.12
C ASN A 168 -22.67 3.11 -1.13
N ASN A 169 -21.71 4.04 -1.31
CA ASN A 169 -21.92 5.48 -1.50
C ASN A 169 -21.14 5.95 -2.74
N ASP A 170 -21.18 7.23 -3.08
CA ASP A 170 -20.66 7.73 -4.37
C ASP A 170 -19.13 7.69 -4.51
N LYS A 171 -18.40 7.59 -3.39
CA LYS A 171 -16.93 7.51 -3.39
C LYS A 171 -16.42 6.08 -3.14
N PHE A 172 -17.20 5.22 -2.49
CA PHE A 172 -16.73 3.95 -1.96
C PHE A 172 -17.81 2.87 -1.91
N ARG A 173 -17.42 1.62 -2.22
CA ARG A 173 -18.23 0.42 -2.01
C ARG A 173 -17.39 -0.65 -1.31
N LEU A 174 -17.90 -1.21 -0.23
CA LEU A 174 -17.37 -2.43 0.40
C LEU A 174 -18.40 -3.55 0.25
N THR A 175 -17.96 -4.65 -0.34
CA THR A 175 -18.76 -5.85 -0.56
C THR A 175 -18.14 -7.03 0.19
N LEU A 176 -18.97 -7.77 0.92
CA LEU A 176 -18.60 -9.05 1.52
C LEU A 176 -19.32 -10.17 0.75
N GLY A 177 -18.64 -11.27 0.52
CA GLY A 177 -19.19 -12.46 -0.13
C GLY A 177 -18.83 -13.73 0.60
N ALA A 178 -19.75 -14.68 0.61
CA ALA A 178 -19.58 -15.99 1.21
C ALA A 178 -20.21 -17.07 0.32
N GLY A 179 -19.72 -18.30 0.42
CA GLY A 179 -20.32 -19.44 -0.24
C GLY A 179 -20.10 -20.74 0.55
N VAL A 180 -21.11 -21.59 0.54
CA VAL A 180 -21.06 -22.95 1.08
C VAL A 180 -20.94 -23.90 -0.10
N LYS A 181 -20.09 -24.92 0.03
CA LYS A 181 -19.81 -25.92 -0.98
C LYS A 181 -19.96 -27.32 -0.40
N LEU A 182 -20.68 -28.17 -1.13
CA LEU A 182 -20.69 -29.61 -0.92
C LEU A 182 -19.63 -30.23 -1.83
N TYR A 183 -18.65 -30.90 -1.24
CA TYR A 183 -17.59 -31.61 -1.92
C TYR A 183 -17.89 -33.11 -1.99
N ARG A 184 -17.39 -33.76 -3.05
CA ARG A 184 -17.29 -35.21 -3.15
C ARG A 184 -15.87 -35.61 -3.55
N GLY A 185 -15.20 -36.41 -2.74
CA GLY A 185 -14.00 -37.12 -3.13
C GLY A 185 -14.36 -38.31 -4.01
N LEU A 186 -13.94 -38.29 -5.28
CA LEU A 186 -14.26 -39.30 -6.29
C LEU A 186 -13.20 -40.40 -6.30
N LYS A 187 -11.96 -40.03 -6.62
CA LYS A 187 -10.82 -40.95 -6.78
C LYS A 187 -9.64 -40.46 -5.95
N LEU A 188 -8.91 -41.37 -5.34
CA LEU A 188 -7.75 -41.12 -4.51
C LEU A 188 -6.72 -42.23 -4.71
N ASN A 189 -5.49 -41.83 -5.01
CA ASN A 189 -4.26 -42.60 -4.85
C ASN A 189 -3.28 -41.70 -4.09
N ASN A 190 -2.91 -42.04 -2.86
CA ASN A 190 -1.89 -41.32 -2.10
C ASN A 190 -0.80 -42.31 -1.67
N PHE A 191 0.44 -42.05 -2.07
CA PHE A 191 1.64 -42.73 -1.62
C PHE A 191 2.42 -41.81 -0.69
N LYS A 192 2.91 -42.36 0.41
CA LYS A 192 3.76 -41.67 1.39
C LYS A 192 4.94 -42.55 1.80
N SER A 193 6.14 -41.98 1.74
CA SER A 193 7.32 -42.54 2.40
C SER A 193 7.50 -41.91 3.78
N ASN A 194 7.50 -42.73 4.82
CA ASN A 194 7.86 -42.33 6.18
C ASN A 194 9.33 -42.72 6.45
N ASN A 195 10.22 -42.27 5.55
CA ASN A 195 11.62 -42.66 5.37
C ASN A 195 11.84 -44.01 4.64
N TYR A 196 12.94 -44.10 3.89
CA TYR A 196 13.44 -45.33 3.26
C TYR A 196 14.97 -45.36 3.29
N ASN A 197 15.53 -46.55 3.13
CA ASN A 197 16.95 -46.73 2.80
C ASN A 197 17.01 -47.63 1.55
N LEU A 198 17.53 -47.08 0.45
CA LEU A 198 17.58 -47.71 -0.86
C LEU A 198 19.00 -47.67 -1.42
N ASP A 199 19.51 -48.79 -1.90
CA ASP A 199 20.70 -48.84 -2.74
C ASP A 199 20.29 -49.04 -4.20
N TYR A 200 20.81 -48.20 -5.08
CA TYR A 200 20.57 -48.28 -6.52
C TYR A 200 21.67 -49.07 -7.22
N ASN A 201 21.27 -50.14 -7.91
CA ASN A 201 22.15 -51.03 -8.64
C ASN A 201 21.83 -50.97 -10.14
N TYR A 202 22.80 -50.51 -10.92
CA TYR A 202 22.73 -50.52 -12.38
C TYR A 202 23.64 -51.60 -12.96
N ASN A 203 23.08 -52.54 -13.71
CA ASN A 203 23.83 -53.58 -14.43
C ASN A 203 23.98 -53.17 -15.91
N SER A 204 25.19 -52.78 -16.29
CA SER A 204 25.52 -52.36 -17.65
C SER A 204 25.45 -53.47 -18.70
N THR A 205 25.61 -54.75 -18.30
CA THR A 205 25.61 -55.91 -19.20
C THR A 205 24.20 -56.34 -19.58
N THR A 206 23.29 -56.41 -18.59
CA THR A 206 21.86 -56.73 -18.83
C THR A 206 21.03 -55.48 -19.12
N ASN A 207 21.62 -54.30 -19.03
CA ASN A 207 20.98 -53.00 -19.21
C ASN A 207 19.88 -52.70 -18.16
N THR A 208 19.86 -53.46 -17.04
CA THR A 208 18.80 -53.41 -16.01
C THR A 208 19.14 -52.50 -14.84
N SER A 209 18.09 -51.93 -14.25
CA SER A 209 18.13 -51.11 -13.04
C SER A 209 17.34 -51.82 -11.93
N THR A 210 17.94 -51.98 -10.75
CA THR A 210 17.27 -52.57 -9.59
C THR A 210 17.56 -51.81 -8.31
N PHE A 211 16.67 -51.92 -7.33
CA PHE A 211 16.83 -51.39 -5.99
C PHE A 211 17.00 -52.51 -4.97
N ASP A 212 17.96 -52.34 -4.06
CA ASP A 212 17.97 -53.06 -2.79
C ASP A 212 17.37 -52.16 -1.71
N VAL A 213 16.38 -52.69 -1.01
CA VAL A 213 15.63 -52.00 0.04
C VAL A 213 16.18 -52.45 1.39
N ASN A 214 17.05 -51.61 1.95
CA ASN A 214 17.63 -51.81 3.28
C ASN A 214 16.64 -51.53 4.41
N SER A 215 15.60 -50.72 4.14
CA SER A 215 14.45 -50.51 5.02
C SER A 215 13.32 -49.78 4.28
N ALA A 216 12.12 -50.37 4.23
CA ALA A 216 10.89 -49.72 3.79
C ALA A 216 10.03 -49.27 4.99
N ASN A 217 9.41 -48.10 4.83
CA ASN A 217 8.29 -47.66 5.65
C ASN A 217 7.32 -46.85 4.78
N TRP A 218 6.63 -47.53 3.87
CA TRP A 218 5.76 -46.90 2.88
C TRP A 218 4.29 -47.18 3.18
N GLU A 219 3.45 -46.18 2.90
CA GLU A 219 1.99 -46.30 2.95
C GLU A 219 1.41 -45.92 1.59
N PHE A 220 0.47 -46.71 1.08
CA PHE A 220 -0.28 -46.42 -0.13
C PHE A 220 -1.78 -46.55 0.15
N TYR A 221 -2.53 -45.48 -0.09
CA TYR A 221 -3.96 -45.36 0.13
C TYR A 221 -4.65 -45.25 -1.22
N THR A 222 -5.64 -46.11 -1.49
CA THR A 222 -6.43 -46.04 -2.71
C THR A 222 -7.90 -46.39 -2.50
N ASN A 223 -8.81 -45.65 -3.14
CA ASN A 223 -10.21 -46.05 -3.33
C ASN A 223 -10.51 -46.46 -4.79
N VAL A 224 -9.48 -46.60 -5.62
CA VAL A 224 -9.61 -46.96 -7.04
C VAL A 224 -9.72 -48.49 -7.15
N PRO A 225 -10.76 -49.03 -7.83
CA PRO A 225 -10.88 -50.47 -8.06
C PRO A 225 -9.70 -51.04 -8.87
N SER A 226 -9.41 -52.34 -8.69
CA SER A 226 -8.40 -53.05 -9.49
C SER A 226 -8.70 -52.96 -10.98
N GLY A 227 -7.71 -52.63 -11.80
CA GLY A 227 -7.86 -52.31 -13.23
C GLY A 227 -8.25 -50.85 -13.52
N GLY A 228 -8.70 -50.10 -12.51
CA GLY A 228 -8.88 -48.66 -12.59
C GLY A 228 -7.54 -47.91 -12.50
N SER A 229 -7.45 -46.74 -13.12
CA SER A 229 -6.22 -45.94 -13.11
C SER A 229 -6.51 -44.44 -13.05
N ILE A 230 -5.64 -43.70 -12.36
CA ILE A 230 -5.55 -42.23 -12.43
C ILE A 230 -4.27 -41.86 -13.21
N SER A 231 -4.03 -42.53 -14.35
CA SER A 231 -2.77 -42.45 -15.11
C SER A 231 -2.45 -41.07 -15.69
N ASN A 232 -3.45 -40.21 -15.87
CA ASN A 232 -3.31 -38.82 -16.33
C ASN A 232 -4.51 -38.00 -15.82
N PRO A 233 -4.33 -36.78 -15.29
CA PRO A 233 -5.44 -35.91 -14.87
C PRO A 233 -6.52 -35.68 -15.94
N LEU A 234 -6.15 -35.61 -17.22
CA LEU A 234 -7.08 -35.45 -18.35
C LEU A 234 -7.93 -36.70 -18.61
N GLY A 235 -7.30 -37.88 -18.58
CA GLY A 235 -8.02 -39.16 -18.66
C GLY A 235 -8.89 -39.42 -17.42
N SER A 236 -8.45 -38.94 -16.25
CA SER A 236 -9.25 -38.95 -15.04
C SER A 236 -10.49 -38.06 -15.15
N ILE A 237 -10.40 -36.86 -15.74
CA ILE A 237 -11.57 -36.00 -16.00
C ILE A 237 -12.58 -36.73 -16.90
N ALA A 238 -12.13 -37.28 -18.03
CA ALA A 238 -13.00 -37.97 -18.97
C ALA A 238 -13.75 -39.17 -18.32
N THR A 239 -13.10 -39.85 -17.38
CA THR A 239 -13.67 -40.99 -16.63
C THR A 239 -14.34 -40.63 -15.29
N SER A 240 -14.43 -39.33 -14.94
CA SER A 240 -15.04 -38.87 -13.68
C SER A 240 -16.09 -37.77 -13.87
N ILE A 241 -16.26 -37.24 -15.09
CA ILE A 241 -17.24 -36.20 -15.40
C ILE A 241 -18.70 -36.69 -15.27
N GLY A 242 -18.95 -37.98 -15.53
CA GLY A 242 -20.25 -38.62 -15.26
C GLY A 242 -20.58 -38.68 -13.77
N ASP A 243 -19.57 -38.91 -12.93
CA ASP A 243 -19.70 -39.05 -11.48
C ASP A 243 -19.74 -37.69 -10.75
N MET A 244 -19.46 -36.58 -11.46
CA MET A 244 -19.33 -35.23 -10.87
C MET A 244 -20.58 -34.77 -10.11
N TYR A 245 -21.77 -35.24 -10.54
CA TYR A 245 -23.09 -34.86 -10.02
C TYR A 245 -23.78 -35.93 -9.19
N ASP A 246 -23.25 -37.15 -9.14
CA ASP A 246 -23.77 -38.15 -8.21
C ASP A 246 -23.30 -37.79 -6.80
N PHE A 247 -24.23 -37.56 -5.88
CA PHE A 247 -23.97 -37.38 -4.45
C PHE A 247 -24.68 -38.44 -3.59
N SER A 248 -25.19 -39.51 -4.21
CA SER A 248 -25.89 -40.61 -3.54
C SER A 248 -24.95 -41.57 -2.81
N SER A 249 -23.67 -41.58 -3.19
CA SER A 249 -22.65 -42.49 -2.66
C SER A 249 -21.28 -41.81 -2.52
N GLY A 250 -20.44 -42.32 -1.62
CA GLY A 250 -19.04 -41.89 -1.49
C GLY A 250 -18.79 -40.72 -0.53
N SER A 251 -17.62 -40.12 -0.71
CA SER A 251 -16.89 -39.36 0.32
C SER A 251 -17.26 -37.87 0.32
N THR A 252 -18.26 -37.48 1.10
CA THR A 252 -18.76 -36.09 1.11
C THR A 252 -18.12 -35.22 2.20
N ALA A 253 -18.02 -33.93 1.93
CA ALA A 253 -17.65 -32.91 2.92
C ALA A 253 -18.34 -31.58 2.67
N VAL A 254 -18.47 -30.77 3.71
CA VAL A 254 -18.92 -29.37 3.59
C VAL A 254 -17.71 -28.47 3.79
N GLY A 255 -17.56 -27.50 2.90
CA GLY A 255 -16.56 -26.44 3.02
C GLY A 255 -17.11 -25.11 2.55
N GLY A 256 -16.25 -24.09 2.47
CA GLY A 256 -16.70 -22.76 2.09
C GLY A 256 -15.64 -21.81 1.58
N ASN A 257 -16.11 -20.72 0.98
CA ASN A 257 -15.31 -19.60 0.50
C ASN A 257 -15.80 -18.31 1.19
N PHE A 258 -14.90 -17.42 1.56
CA PHE A 258 -15.23 -16.09 2.08
C PHE A 258 -14.34 -15.05 1.39
N GLY A 259 -14.87 -13.86 1.11
CA GLY A 259 -14.09 -12.80 0.48
C GLY A 259 -14.70 -11.42 0.64
N ALA A 260 -13.86 -10.41 0.38
CA ALA A 260 -14.24 -9.01 0.38
C ALA A 260 -13.70 -8.30 -0.88
N GLU A 261 -14.43 -7.31 -1.38
CA GLU A 261 -13.98 -6.35 -2.40
C GLU A 261 -14.29 -4.93 -1.91
N ALA A 262 -13.27 -4.08 -1.86
CA ALA A 262 -13.37 -2.65 -1.65
C ALA A 262 -13.11 -1.93 -2.98
N VAL A 263 -14.05 -1.09 -3.42
CA VAL A 263 -14.00 -0.34 -4.68
C VAL A 263 -14.03 1.15 -4.36
N PHE A 264 -12.97 1.85 -4.76
CA PHE A 264 -12.84 3.31 -4.69
C PHE A 264 -13.29 3.89 -6.03
N LYS A 265 -14.42 4.59 -6.02
CA LYS A 265 -14.99 5.25 -7.20
C LYS A 265 -14.16 6.52 -7.50
N GLY A 266 -13.92 6.79 -8.78
CA GLY A 266 -13.15 7.98 -9.18
C GLY A 266 -14.03 9.23 -9.24
N SER A 267 -13.43 10.40 -9.02
CA SER A 267 -14.15 11.69 -9.08
C SER A 267 -14.65 12.05 -10.49
N ASN A 268 -14.04 11.48 -11.54
CA ASN A 268 -14.39 11.75 -12.94
C ASN A 268 -15.09 10.55 -13.56
N SER A 269 -16.21 10.79 -14.26
CA SER A 269 -17.11 9.77 -14.81
C SER A 269 -16.54 8.88 -15.93
N GLU A 270 -15.35 9.19 -16.45
CA GLU A 270 -14.73 8.43 -17.54
C GLU A 270 -14.28 7.02 -17.14
N LYS A 271 -13.80 6.86 -15.90
CA LYS A 271 -13.27 5.59 -15.39
C LYS A 271 -14.35 4.85 -14.58
N PRO A 272 -14.46 3.51 -14.70
CA PRO A 272 -15.47 2.76 -13.94
C PRO A 272 -15.19 2.71 -12.42
N TYR A 273 -13.97 3.00 -12.00
CA TYR A 273 -13.49 3.17 -10.63
C TYR A 273 -12.10 3.83 -10.69
N ALA A 274 -11.55 4.30 -9.58
CA ALA A 274 -10.14 4.65 -9.48
C ALA A 274 -9.31 3.38 -9.20
N PHE A 275 -9.70 2.62 -8.17
CA PHE A 275 -8.96 1.48 -7.67
C PHE A 275 -9.86 0.44 -6.98
N LYS A 276 -9.45 -0.82 -6.96
CA LYS A 276 -10.05 -1.87 -6.12
C LYS A 276 -9.00 -2.61 -5.30
N LEU A 277 -9.41 -3.06 -4.13
CA LEU A 277 -8.74 -4.09 -3.35
C LEU A 277 -9.71 -5.26 -3.17
N GLY A 278 -9.21 -6.48 -3.19
CA GLY A 278 -10.01 -7.61 -2.71
C GLY A 278 -9.15 -8.78 -2.29
N ALA A 279 -9.72 -9.60 -1.42
CA ALA A 279 -9.12 -10.86 -0.99
C ALA A 279 -10.22 -11.88 -0.74
N ALA A 280 -9.91 -13.16 -0.94
CA ALA A 280 -10.78 -14.27 -0.59
C ALA A 280 -9.98 -15.48 -0.12
N ILE A 281 -10.54 -16.23 0.82
CA ILE A 281 -10.09 -17.57 1.19
C ILE A 281 -11.03 -18.59 0.56
N HIS A 282 -10.46 -19.63 -0.01
CA HIS A 282 -11.16 -20.63 -0.81
C HIS A 282 -10.98 -22.03 -0.23
N ASP A 283 -11.99 -22.85 -0.49
CA ASP A 283 -11.99 -24.28 -0.24
C ASP A 283 -11.62 -24.65 1.21
N LEU A 284 -12.15 -23.93 2.20
CA LEU A 284 -11.95 -24.23 3.62
C LEU A 284 -12.62 -25.55 4.01
N GLY A 285 -11.87 -26.48 4.61
CA GLY A 285 -12.38 -27.72 5.19
C GLY A 285 -11.51 -28.94 4.85
N SER A 286 -12.07 -30.14 4.99
CA SER A 286 -11.38 -31.40 4.72
C SER A 286 -12.36 -32.46 4.22
N ILE A 287 -11.93 -33.30 3.28
CA ILE A 287 -12.66 -34.48 2.80
C ILE A 287 -12.21 -35.72 3.59
N SER A 288 -13.17 -36.50 4.08
CA SER A 288 -12.94 -37.84 4.61
C SER A 288 -13.29 -38.86 3.52
N TYR A 289 -12.26 -39.51 2.98
CA TYR A 289 -12.42 -40.60 2.01
C TYR A 289 -12.75 -41.89 2.74
N LYS A 290 -13.88 -42.50 2.39
CA LYS A 290 -14.36 -43.78 2.91
C LYS A 290 -13.98 -44.92 1.97
N ASP A 291 -14.06 -46.14 2.49
CA ASP A 291 -13.81 -47.40 1.77
C ASP A 291 -12.42 -47.46 1.11
N VAL A 292 -11.45 -46.79 1.72
CA VAL A 292 -10.06 -46.73 1.25
C VAL A 292 -9.35 -48.03 1.62
N THR A 293 -8.61 -48.59 0.67
CA THR A 293 -7.65 -49.67 0.95
C THR A 293 -6.29 -49.06 1.24
N LYS A 294 -5.75 -49.32 2.42
CA LYS A 294 -4.38 -49.01 2.81
C LYS A 294 -3.47 -50.22 2.58
N TYR A 295 -2.36 -50.01 1.91
CA TYR A 295 -1.25 -50.94 1.82
C TYR A 295 -0.07 -50.37 2.61
N THR A 296 0.52 -51.16 3.50
CA THR A 296 1.70 -50.79 4.28
C THR A 296 2.85 -51.70 3.89
N VAL A 297 3.97 -51.14 3.41
CA VAL A 297 5.16 -51.90 2.99
C VAL A 297 6.28 -51.67 4.00
N LYS A 298 6.81 -52.76 4.56
CA LYS A 298 7.84 -52.74 5.60
C LYS A 298 8.87 -53.86 5.42
N GLY A 299 10.03 -53.68 6.06
CA GLY A 299 11.13 -54.64 6.05
C GLY A 299 12.11 -54.37 4.91
N ASN A 300 12.80 -55.42 4.49
CA ASN A 300 13.93 -55.35 3.57
C ASN A 300 13.67 -56.25 2.35
N GLY A 301 14.27 -55.93 1.21
CA GLY A 301 14.16 -56.75 0.00
C GLY A 301 15.27 -56.42 -1.00
N ALA A 302 15.56 -57.32 -1.94
CA ALA A 302 16.69 -57.16 -2.86
C ALA A 302 16.32 -57.39 -4.33
N GLY A 303 17.00 -56.70 -5.24
CA GLY A 303 16.81 -56.82 -6.68
C GLY A 303 15.41 -56.43 -7.15
N ILE A 304 14.82 -55.38 -6.59
CA ILE A 304 13.49 -54.86 -6.98
C ILE A 304 13.63 -54.07 -8.28
N ASN A 305 12.99 -54.55 -9.36
CA ASN A 305 12.91 -53.87 -10.64
C ASN A 305 11.73 -52.88 -10.62
N PRO A 306 11.95 -51.57 -10.81
CA PRO A 306 10.86 -50.60 -10.80
C PRO A 306 9.85 -50.78 -11.95
N LEU A 307 10.20 -51.48 -13.02
CA LEU A 307 9.27 -51.75 -14.14
C LEU A 307 8.15 -52.74 -13.78
N GLU A 308 8.26 -53.44 -12.65
CA GLU A 308 7.25 -54.37 -12.14
C GLU A 308 6.17 -53.66 -11.28
N PHE A 309 6.32 -52.35 -11.02
CA PHE A 309 5.31 -51.56 -10.33
C PHE A 309 4.13 -51.23 -11.26
N ASN A 310 3.04 -51.98 -11.11
CA ASN A 310 1.79 -51.74 -11.82
C ASN A 310 0.77 -51.04 -10.89
N LEU A 311 0.55 -49.74 -11.14
CA LEU A 311 -0.43 -48.93 -10.40
C LEU A 311 -1.89 -49.19 -10.81
N ALA A 312 -2.14 -49.88 -11.93
CA ALA A 312 -3.49 -50.30 -12.35
C ALA A 312 -3.86 -51.68 -11.78
N ASP A 313 -2.89 -52.58 -11.60
CA ASP A 313 -3.06 -53.82 -10.84
C ASP A 313 -2.16 -53.83 -9.59
N VAL A 314 -2.68 -53.21 -8.53
CA VAL A 314 -2.02 -53.14 -7.22
C VAL A 314 -1.76 -54.54 -6.65
N ASN A 315 -2.56 -55.57 -6.97
CA ASN A 315 -2.32 -56.91 -6.44
C ASN A 315 -1.09 -57.55 -7.07
N SER A 316 -0.85 -57.35 -8.38
CA SER A 316 0.41 -57.78 -9.04
C SER A 316 1.63 -57.16 -8.36
N THR A 317 1.59 -55.85 -8.09
CA THR A 317 2.62 -55.10 -7.34
C THR A 317 2.83 -55.66 -5.92
N VAL A 318 1.75 -55.94 -5.19
CA VAL A 318 1.81 -56.51 -3.83
C VAL A 318 2.49 -57.88 -3.84
N ASN A 319 2.06 -58.77 -4.74
CA ASN A 319 2.65 -60.10 -4.89
C ASN A 319 4.13 -60.02 -5.27
N TYR A 320 4.50 -59.09 -6.16
CA TYR A 320 5.88 -58.85 -6.55
C TYR A 320 6.75 -58.41 -5.36
N LEU A 321 6.31 -57.41 -4.59
CA LEU A 321 7.04 -56.92 -3.42
C LEU A 321 7.19 -58.01 -2.34
N GLN A 322 6.16 -58.81 -2.11
CA GLN A 322 6.23 -59.97 -1.22
C GLN A 322 7.23 -61.02 -1.73
N SER A 323 7.29 -61.28 -3.04
CA SER A 323 8.29 -62.18 -3.65
C SER A 323 9.74 -61.69 -3.48
N LYS A 324 9.93 -60.39 -3.21
CA LYS A 324 11.22 -59.74 -2.98
C LYS A 324 11.60 -59.63 -1.50
N GLY A 325 10.81 -60.21 -0.59
CA GLY A 325 11.07 -60.25 0.86
C GLY A 325 10.39 -59.15 1.68
N LEU A 326 9.70 -58.20 1.04
CA LEU A 326 9.01 -57.11 1.75
C LEU A 326 7.67 -57.57 2.33
N THR A 327 7.42 -57.20 3.58
CA THR A 327 6.12 -57.40 4.23
C THR A 327 5.14 -56.36 3.72
N VAL A 328 4.12 -56.80 2.99
CA VAL A 328 3.03 -55.94 2.51
C VAL A 328 1.73 -56.30 3.22
N THR A 329 1.22 -55.38 4.03
CA THR A 329 -0.05 -55.52 4.77
C THR A 329 -1.16 -54.73 4.07
N LYS A 330 -2.24 -55.41 3.68
CA LYS A 330 -3.45 -54.81 3.09
C LYS A 330 -4.54 -54.65 4.16
N THR A 331 -5.04 -53.44 4.34
CA THR A 331 -6.15 -53.11 5.25
C THR A 331 -7.25 -52.42 4.45
N ALA A 332 -8.40 -53.07 4.32
CA ALA A 332 -9.57 -52.50 3.64
C ALA A 332 -10.39 -51.59 4.58
N ASN A 333 -11.41 -50.92 4.02
CA ASN A 333 -12.43 -50.14 4.74
C ASN A 333 -11.82 -49.09 5.70
N GLN A 334 -10.72 -48.47 5.29
CA GLN A 334 -10.08 -47.39 6.03
C GLN A 334 -10.72 -46.04 5.69
N GLU A 335 -10.60 -45.12 6.64
CA GLU A 335 -10.87 -43.70 6.44
C GLU A 335 -9.55 -42.98 6.12
N PHE A 336 -9.51 -42.18 5.06
CA PHE A 336 -8.40 -41.30 4.74
C PHE A 336 -8.86 -39.85 4.74
N LYS A 337 -8.41 -39.07 5.72
CA LYS A 337 -8.67 -37.64 5.78
C LYS A 337 -7.65 -36.88 4.93
N SER A 338 -8.15 -36.00 4.07
CA SER A 338 -7.39 -35.10 3.21
C SER A 338 -7.94 -33.69 3.40
N ASP A 339 -7.09 -32.70 3.66
CA ASP A 339 -7.57 -31.32 3.70
C ASP A 339 -7.87 -30.83 2.29
N LEU A 340 -8.85 -29.94 2.17
CA LEU A 340 -9.14 -29.29 0.90
C LEU A 340 -7.97 -28.37 0.50
N PRO A 341 -7.79 -28.08 -0.81
CA PRO A 341 -6.71 -27.24 -1.34
C PRO A 341 -6.90 -25.75 -0.97
N THR A 342 -6.81 -25.49 0.33
CA THR A 342 -7.13 -24.21 0.97
C THR A 342 -6.10 -23.18 0.57
N HIS A 343 -6.56 -22.06 0.03
CA HIS A 343 -5.69 -21.00 -0.44
C HIS A 343 -6.36 -19.64 -0.38
N VAL A 344 -5.55 -18.59 -0.35
CA VAL A 344 -5.98 -17.19 -0.40
C VAL A 344 -5.70 -16.62 -1.78
N THR A 345 -6.67 -15.87 -2.32
CA THR A 345 -6.45 -14.90 -3.40
C THR A 345 -6.42 -13.50 -2.81
N ALA A 346 -5.57 -12.64 -3.36
CA ALA A 346 -5.61 -11.20 -3.12
C ALA A 346 -5.34 -10.45 -4.43
N TYR A 347 -5.91 -9.26 -4.59
CA TYR A 347 -5.66 -8.41 -5.75
C TYR A 347 -5.80 -6.93 -5.42
N ALA A 348 -5.02 -6.13 -6.14
CA ALA A 348 -5.04 -4.68 -6.17
C ALA A 348 -5.16 -4.27 -7.64
N ASP A 349 -6.19 -3.50 -8.00
CA ASP A 349 -6.63 -3.36 -9.40
C ASP A 349 -6.92 -1.91 -9.76
N TYR A 350 -6.14 -1.33 -10.68
CA TYR A 350 -6.15 0.09 -10.98
C TYR A 350 -6.62 0.39 -12.41
N ALA A 351 -7.49 1.39 -12.54
CA ALA A 351 -8.01 1.85 -13.83
C ALA A 351 -7.17 3.01 -14.38
N PHE A 352 -6.35 2.74 -15.39
CA PHE A 352 -5.61 3.78 -16.10
C PHE A 352 -6.54 4.59 -17.01
N THR A 353 -7.44 3.91 -17.74
CA THR A 353 -8.46 4.52 -18.61
C THR A 353 -9.80 3.79 -18.48
N LYS A 354 -10.81 4.19 -19.26
CA LYS A 354 -12.10 3.48 -19.37
C LYS A 354 -11.99 2.02 -19.83
N LYS A 355 -10.88 1.66 -20.51
CA LYS A 355 -10.65 0.34 -21.13
C LYS A 355 -9.32 -0.33 -20.74
N PHE A 356 -8.34 0.41 -20.22
CA PHE A 356 -7.02 -0.13 -19.84
C PHE A 356 -6.82 -0.13 -18.33
N PHE A 357 -6.40 -1.28 -17.81
CA PHE A 357 -6.32 -1.59 -16.38
C PHE A 357 -5.07 -2.43 -16.11
N VAL A 358 -4.59 -2.41 -14.86
CA VAL A 358 -3.56 -3.34 -14.39
C VAL A 358 -3.97 -3.89 -13.03
N SER A 359 -3.97 -5.22 -12.90
CA SER A 359 -4.08 -5.88 -11.59
C SER A 359 -2.72 -6.36 -11.11
N ALA A 360 -2.36 -6.08 -9.86
CA ALA A 360 -1.47 -6.94 -9.10
C ALA A 360 -2.30 -8.04 -8.42
N ASN A 361 -1.85 -9.29 -8.46
CA ASN A 361 -2.51 -10.44 -7.86
C ASN A 361 -1.54 -11.23 -6.97
N ALA A 362 -2.09 -11.95 -6.01
CA ALA A 362 -1.42 -13.02 -5.27
C ALA A 362 -2.33 -14.24 -5.12
N LEU A 363 -1.74 -15.42 -5.20
CA LEU A 363 -2.28 -16.70 -4.76
C LEU A 363 -1.33 -17.24 -3.70
N VAL A 364 -1.81 -17.42 -2.48
CA VAL A 364 -1.01 -17.99 -1.37
C VAL A 364 -1.66 -19.31 -0.95
N ASN A 365 -0.92 -20.40 -1.09
CA ASN A 365 -1.35 -21.70 -0.59
C ASN A 365 -1.31 -21.71 0.94
N LEU A 366 -2.35 -22.30 1.57
CA LEU A 366 -2.43 -22.50 3.02
C LEU A 366 -2.50 -23.98 3.43
N ALA A 367 -2.67 -24.91 2.48
CA ALA A 367 -2.59 -26.35 2.76
C ALA A 367 -1.13 -26.80 2.97
N GLU A 368 -0.90 -27.69 3.93
CA GLU A 368 0.44 -28.17 4.30
C GLU A 368 1.08 -29.01 3.18
N LYS A 369 2.35 -28.70 2.83
CA LYS A 369 3.10 -29.42 1.80
C LYS A 369 3.56 -30.79 2.29
N GLY A 370 3.40 -31.83 1.47
CA GLY A 370 3.78 -33.21 1.86
C GLY A 370 2.88 -33.86 2.91
N ALA A 371 1.75 -33.23 3.24
CA ALA A 371 0.68 -33.83 4.02
C ALA A 371 -0.21 -34.73 3.14
N ASN A 372 -1.28 -35.28 3.72
CA ASN A 372 -2.29 -36.09 3.02
C ASN A 372 -3.19 -35.29 2.05
N SER A 373 -2.78 -34.07 1.70
CA SER A 373 -3.64 -32.99 1.20
C SER A 373 -3.08 -32.46 -0.12
N VAL A 374 -3.94 -32.28 -1.13
CA VAL A 374 -3.55 -31.69 -2.42
C VAL A 374 -3.53 -30.17 -2.30
N HIS A 375 -2.61 -29.51 -2.99
CA HIS A 375 -2.48 -28.05 -2.88
C HIS A 375 -2.09 -27.36 -4.18
N TYR A 376 -2.16 -26.01 -4.15
CA TYR A 376 -1.69 -25.16 -5.24
C TYR A 376 -0.27 -24.66 -4.95
N ASN A 377 0.43 -24.23 -5.99
CA ASN A 377 1.69 -23.48 -5.85
C ASN A 377 1.38 -21.98 -5.71
N SER A 378 2.09 -21.29 -4.81
CA SER A 378 1.90 -19.88 -4.49
C SER A 378 2.55 -18.96 -5.53
N SER A 379 1.82 -17.95 -6.01
CA SER A 379 2.29 -17.05 -7.06
C SER A 379 1.87 -15.61 -6.84
N VAL A 380 2.60 -14.69 -7.46
CA VAL A 380 2.22 -13.29 -7.61
C VAL A 380 2.17 -12.94 -9.09
N SER A 381 1.30 -12.02 -9.52
CA SER A 381 1.30 -11.59 -10.92
C SER A 381 0.96 -10.12 -11.10
N LEU A 382 1.44 -9.56 -12.21
CA LEU A 382 1.00 -8.27 -12.73
C LEU A 382 0.30 -8.49 -14.07
N ALA A 383 -0.98 -8.16 -14.17
CA ALA A 383 -1.82 -8.39 -15.33
C ALA A 383 -2.33 -7.06 -15.92
N PRO A 384 -1.55 -6.38 -16.78
CA PRO A 384 -2.09 -5.41 -17.72
C PRO A 384 -3.17 -6.04 -18.59
N ARG A 385 -4.26 -5.31 -18.80
CA ARG A 385 -5.38 -5.75 -19.64
C ARG A 385 -6.10 -4.59 -20.31
N TRP A 386 -6.61 -4.87 -21.50
CA TRP A 386 -7.58 -4.05 -22.21
C TRP A 386 -8.92 -4.79 -22.22
N GLU A 387 -10.01 -4.13 -21.85
CA GLU A 387 -11.34 -4.77 -21.78
C GLU A 387 -12.45 -3.94 -22.43
N SER A 388 -13.47 -4.63 -22.90
CA SER A 388 -14.66 -4.05 -23.52
C SER A 388 -15.86 -4.99 -23.39
N LYS A 389 -17.04 -4.60 -23.90
CA LYS A 389 -18.23 -5.46 -23.83
C LYS A 389 -18.00 -6.84 -24.50
N TRP A 390 -17.35 -6.83 -25.66
CA TRP A 390 -17.22 -7.99 -26.54
C TRP A 390 -15.79 -8.52 -26.69
N PHE A 391 -14.78 -7.78 -26.24
CA PHE A 391 -13.39 -8.17 -26.39
C PHE A 391 -12.55 -7.78 -25.17
N ASP A 392 -11.86 -8.74 -24.56
CA ASP A 392 -10.81 -8.50 -23.56
C ASP A 392 -9.50 -9.14 -24.03
N VAL A 393 -8.38 -8.49 -23.72
CA VAL A 393 -7.01 -9.01 -23.84
C VAL A 393 -6.30 -8.76 -22.52
N SER A 394 -5.62 -9.76 -21.96
CA SER A 394 -4.75 -9.59 -20.81
C SER A 394 -3.42 -10.31 -21.01
N VAL A 395 -2.35 -9.70 -20.49
CA VAL A 395 -0.99 -10.25 -20.47
C VAL A 395 -0.58 -10.44 -19.00
N PRO A 396 -1.00 -11.53 -18.34
CA PRO A 396 -0.56 -11.82 -16.98
C PRO A 396 0.95 -12.12 -16.97
N LEU A 397 1.71 -11.40 -16.14
CA LEU A 397 3.13 -11.61 -15.90
C LEU A 397 3.26 -12.21 -14.50
N THR A 398 3.37 -13.53 -14.42
CA THR A 398 3.32 -14.30 -13.17
C THR A 398 4.73 -14.67 -12.70
N TYR A 399 4.99 -14.56 -11.41
CA TYR A 399 6.16 -15.12 -10.75
C TYR A 399 5.70 -16.21 -9.77
N GLN A 400 6.14 -17.43 -9.99
CA GLN A 400 5.80 -18.61 -9.21
C GLN A 400 6.84 -18.76 -8.09
N LEU A 401 6.39 -18.69 -6.84
CA LEU A 401 7.28 -18.59 -5.68
C LEU A 401 7.98 -19.92 -5.38
N ASP A 402 7.29 -21.05 -5.61
CA ASP A 402 7.74 -22.38 -5.20
C ASP A 402 8.92 -22.91 -6.03
N ASN A 403 8.92 -22.67 -7.36
CA ASN A 403 9.99 -23.07 -8.28
C ASN A 403 10.82 -21.88 -8.79
N SER A 404 10.58 -20.69 -8.24
CA SER A 404 11.23 -19.41 -8.57
C SER A 404 11.15 -19.02 -10.06
N ASP A 405 10.08 -19.42 -10.76
CA ASP A 405 9.97 -19.24 -12.21
C ASP A 405 9.13 -18.02 -12.63
N PHE A 406 9.61 -17.31 -13.66
CA PHE A 406 8.83 -16.24 -14.31
C PHE A 406 8.10 -16.77 -15.54
N LYS A 407 6.79 -16.52 -15.56
CA LYS A 407 5.79 -17.09 -16.46
C LYS A 407 4.92 -15.97 -17.06
N PRO A 408 5.24 -15.49 -18.28
CA PRO A 408 4.34 -14.61 -19.01
C PRO A 408 3.19 -15.44 -19.61
N GLY A 409 1.99 -14.88 -19.63
CA GLY A 409 0.78 -15.43 -20.20
C GLY A 409 0.11 -14.46 -21.17
N LEU A 410 -0.92 -14.95 -21.84
CA LEU A 410 -1.75 -14.20 -22.78
C LEU A 410 -3.19 -14.78 -22.77
N ALA A 411 -4.18 -13.92 -22.56
CA ALA A 411 -5.57 -14.31 -22.43
C ALA A 411 -6.51 -13.43 -23.25
N PHE A 412 -7.53 -14.04 -23.83
CA PHE A 412 -8.52 -13.42 -24.70
C PHE A 412 -9.94 -13.79 -24.27
N ARG A 413 -10.87 -12.84 -24.41
CA ARG A 413 -12.32 -13.08 -24.39
C ARG A 413 -12.91 -12.46 -25.64
N VAL A 414 -13.63 -13.24 -26.45
CA VAL A 414 -14.35 -12.79 -27.65
C VAL A 414 -15.82 -13.17 -27.47
N GLY A 415 -16.61 -12.21 -26.99
CA GLY A 415 -18.01 -12.42 -26.64
C GLY A 415 -18.15 -13.51 -25.57
N PRO A 416 -18.84 -14.64 -25.89
CA PRO A 416 -18.99 -15.73 -24.95
C PRO A 416 -17.80 -16.69 -24.92
N LEU A 417 -16.92 -16.66 -25.93
CA LEU A 417 -15.74 -17.50 -25.96
C LEU A 417 -14.61 -16.82 -25.18
N SER A 418 -13.88 -17.61 -24.41
CA SER A 418 -12.62 -17.22 -23.80
C SER A 418 -11.56 -18.28 -24.06
N VAL A 419 -10.33 -17.85 -24.30
CA VAL A 419 -9.17 -18.71 -24.50
C VAL A 419 -7.94 -17.98 -23.97
N GLY A 420 -7.01 -18.69 -23.34
CA GLY A 420 -5.82 -18.05 -22.81
C GLY A 420 -4.82 -19.02 -22.23
N SER A 421 -3.84 -18.46 -21.56
CA SER A 421 -2.81 -19.14 -20.80
C SER A 421 -2.18 -18.13 -19.86
N ASP A 422 -1.96 -18.50 -18.61
CA ASP A 422 -1.20 -17.70 -17.64
C ASP A 422 0.31 -18.06 -17.66
N ASP A 423 0.73 -19.01 -18.52
CA ASP A 423 2.12 -19.46 -18.75
C ASP A 423 2.29 -20.00 -20.18
N ILE A 424 2.67 -19.11 -21.11
CA ILE A 424 2.99 -19.40 -22.52
C ILE A 424 4.49 -19.62 -22.77
N LYS A 425 5.31 -19.72 -21.72
CA LYS A 425 6.77 -19.73 -21.82
C LYS A 425 7.32 -20.79 -22.77
N VAL A 426 6.70 -21.98 -22.72
CA VAL A 426 7.03 -23.16 -23.54
C VAL A 426 6.86 -22.94 -25.06
N LEU A 427 6.23 -21.84 -25.49
CA LEU A 427 6.08 -21.49 -26.91
C LEU A 427 7.32 -20.80 -27.51
N PHE A 428 8.25 -20.34 -26.68
CA PHE A 428 9.43 -19.59 -27.14
C PHE A 428 10.72 -19.84 -26.35
N THR A 429 10.67 -20.55 -25.21
CA THR A 429 11.87 -20.94 -24.45
C THR A 429 11.60 -22.14 -23.53
N ASP A 430 12.67 -22.67 -22.93
CA ASP A 430 12.63 -23.74 -21.93
C ASP A 430 11.78 -23.31 -20.72
N ALA A 431 10.74 -24.10 -20.39
CA ALA A 431 9.76 -23.76 -19.37
C ALA A 431 9.62 -24.84 -18.28
N LYS A 432 9.51 -24.42 -17.02
CA LYS A 432 9.24 -25.30 -15.86
C LYS A 432 7.78 -25.75 -15.75
N GLY A 433 6.93 -25.30 -16.67
CA GLY A 433 5.52 -25.64 -16.71
C GLY A 433 4.87 -25.15 -18.00
N ALA A 434 3.56 -25.33 -18.07
CA ALA A 434 2.73 -24.76 -19.10
C ALA A 434 1.31 -24.57 -18.55
N ASN A 435 0.64 -23.49 -18.98
CA ASN A 435 -0.78 -23.29 -18.75
C ASN A 435 -1.53 -23.06 -20.06
N VAL A 436 -2.82 -23.34 -20.10
CA VAL A 436 -3.72 -23.07 -21.24
C VAL A 436 -5.16 -23.19 -20.76
N TYR A 437 -6.12 -22.43 -21.29
CA TYR A 437 -7.53 -22.51 -20.91
C TYR A 437 -8.48 -22.12 -22.03
N ALA A 438 -9.71 -22.66 -21.98
CA ALA A 438 -10.79 -22.34 -22.89
C ALA A 438 -12.15 -22.43 -22.19
N GLY A 439 -13.07 -21.52 -22.50
CA GLY A 439 -14.34 -21.46 -21.78
C GLY A 439 -15.47 -20.74 -22.52
N LEU A 440 -16.70 -21.16 -22.23
CA LEU A 440 -17.93 -20.67 -22.84
C LEU A 440 -18.84 -20.04 -21.77
N ASN A 441 -18.84 -18.70 -21.70
CA ASN A 441 -19.60 -17.90 -20.74
C ASN A 441 -20.58 -16.95 -21.44
N PHE A 442 -21.88 -17.08 -21.18
CA PHE A 442 -22.89 -16.14 -21.67
C PHE A 442 -23.26 -15.13 -20.59
N SER A 443 -23.23 -13.83 -20.90
CA SER A 443 -23.61 -12.77 -19.95
C SER A 443 -24.64 -11.83 -20.56
N LEU A 444 -25.76 -11.66 -19.85
CA LEU A 444 -27.00 -11.02 -20.32
C LEU A 444 -27.48 -9.94 -19.34
N GLY A 445 -28.44 -9.12 -19.81
CA GLY A 445 -29.03 -8.05 -19.01
C GLY A 445 -27.97 -7.07 -18.52
N ARG A 446 -27.40 -6.25 -19.42
CA ARG A 446 -26.50 -5.19 -18.98
C ARG A 446 -27.29 -4.26 -18.06
N LYS A 447 -26.87 -4.14 -16.80
CA LYS A 447 -27.28 -2.97 -16.02
C LYS A 447 -26.77 -1.76 -16.76
N LYS A 448 -27.68 -0.85 -17.13
CA LYS A 448 -27.24 0.52 -17.38
C LYS A 448 -26.50 0.93 -16.11
N THR A 449 -25.17 1.04 -16.20
CA THR A 449 -24.50 2.07 -15.42
C THR A 449 -25.34 3.31 -15.66
N ALA A 450 -25.73 4.00 -14.59
CA ALA A 450 -26.16 5.38 -14.75
C ALA A 450 -24.96 6.14 -15.33
N GLU A 451 -24.88 6.16 -16.67
CA GLU A 451 -24.74 7.42 -17.37
C GLU A 451 -25.68 8.37 -16.62
N PRO A 452 -25.13 9.37 -15.90
CA PRO A 452 -25.95 10.22 -15.05
C PRO A 452 -27.09 10.67 -15.93
N GLU A 453 -28.31 10.32 -15.51
CA GLU A 453 -29.48 10.68 -16.27
C GLU A 453 -29.37 12.19 -16.44
N VAL A 454 -29.40 12.66 -17.70
CA VAL A 454 -29.69 14.07 -17.93
C VAL A 454 -31.16 14.20 -17.59
N VAL A 455 -31.42 14.23 -16.28
CA VAL A 455 -32.62 14.79 -15.71
C VAL A 455 -32.71 16.15 -16.40
N PRO A 456 -33.74 16.43 -17.21
CA PRO A 456 -33.97 17.78 -17.68
C PRO A 456 -34.13 18.59 -16.40
N ALA A 457 -33.12 19.41 -16.08
CA ALA A 457 -32.81 19.72 -14.70
C ALA A 457 -34.07 20.16 -13.95
N GLU A 458 -34.50 19.37 -12.96
CA GLU A 458 -35.20 19.97 -11.84
C GLU A 458 -34.32 21.14 -11.41
N PRO A 459 -34.87 22.37 -11.37
CA PRO A 459 -34.05 23.57 -11.32
C PRO A 459 -33.07 23.39 -10.19
N VAL A 460 -31.78 23.32 -10.56
CA VAL A 460 -30.71 23.13 -9.58
C VAL A 460 -30.96 24.23 -8.58
N ARG A 461 -31.35 23.84 -7.36
CA ARG A 461 -31.47 24.79 -6.27
C ARG A 461 -30.03 25.13 -5.97
N GLU A 462 -29.52 26.13 -6.69
CA GLU A 462 -28.18 26.63 -6.53
C GLU A 462 -28.09 27.00 -5.04
N VAL A 463 -27.28 26.24 -4.32
CA VAL A 463 -27.04 26.47 -2.91
C VAL A 463 -26.02 27.58 -2.85
N ASP A 464 -26.33 28.54 -1.99
CA ASP A 464 -25.51 29.66 -1.56
C ASP A 464 -25.43 29.43 -0.04
N SER A 465 -24.34 28.78 0.39
CA SER A 465 -24.19 28.19 1.72
C SER A 465 -23.88 29.21 2.81
N ASP A 466 -23.33 30.37 2.47
CA ASP A 466 -23.02 31.47 3.37
C ASP A 466 -23.87 32.75 3.13
N GLY A 467 -24.55 32.84 1.99
CA GLY A 467 -25.61 33.82 1.71
C GLY A 467 -25.13 35.09 1.01
N ASP A 468 -24.00 35.05 0.30
CA ASP A 468 -23.38 36.24 -0.31
C ASP A 468 -23.95 36.62 -1.70
N GLY A 469 -24.76 35.74 -2.29
CA GLY A 469 -25.33 35.88 -3.63
C GLY A 469 -24.55 35.17 -4.74
N ILE A 470 -23.45 34.52 -4.40
CA ILE A 470 -22.67 33.62 -5.24
C ILE A 470 -22.97 32.19 -4.78
N VAL A 471 -23.09 31.30 -5.76
CA VAL A 471 -23.53 29.93 -5.50
C VAL A 471 -22.31 29.03 -5.34
N ASP A 472 -22.37 28.01 -4.48
CA ASP A 472 -21.24 27.19 -3.99
C ASP A 472 -20.29 26.63 -5.08
N ASN A 473 -20.75 26.57 -6.35
CA ASN A 473 -19.97 26.08 -7.51
C ASN A 473 -19.25 27.18 -8.31
N LYS A 474 -19.53 28.45 -8.05
CA LYS A 474 -18.88 29.66 -8.57
C LYS A 474 -18.11 30.40 -7.46
N ASP A 475 -18.41 30.07 -6.21
CA ASP A 475 -17.72 30.56 -5.03
C ASP A 475 -16.35 29.86 -4.81
N ARG A 476 -15.34 30.64 -4.42
CA ARG A 476 -13.99 30.17 -4.08
C ARG A 476 -13.83 29.91 -2.57
N CYS A 477 -14.69 30.47 -1.73
CA CYS A 477 -14.79 30.31 -0.29
C CYS A 477 -16.25 29.97 0.15
N PRO A 478 -16.86 28.83 -0.27
CA PRO A 478 -18.33 28.57 -0.17
C PRO A 478 -18.95 28.43 1.23
N TYR A 479 -18.27 28.85 2.28
CA TYR A 479 -18.72 28.83 3.67
C TYR A 479 -18.29 30.11 4.44
N GLU A 480 -17.87 31.15 3.74
CA GLU A 480 -17.32 32.40 4.27
C GLU A 480 -17.60 33.55 3.29
N ALA A 481 -18.79 34.13 3.40
CA ALA A 481 -19.34 35.17 2.52
C ALA A 481 -18.36 36.28 2.10
N GLY A 482 -18.32 36.58 0.80
CA GLY A 482 -17.46 37.60 0.23
C GLY A 482 -18.06 38.37 -0.96
N PRO A 483 -17.34 39.37 -1.49
CA PRO A 483 -17.77 40.09 -2.68
C PRO A 483 -17.54 39.28 -3.96
N ALA A 484 -18.42 39.47 -4.95
CA ALA A 484 -18.28 38.91 -6.30
C ALA A 484 -16.97 39.31 -7.00
N GLU A 485 -16.46 40.50 -6.69
CA GLU A 485 -15.17 41.01 -7.13
C GLU A 485 -13.98 40.14 -6.68
N ASN A 486 -14.13 39.34 -5.62
CA ASN A 486 -13.12 38.40 -5.11
C ASN A 486 -13.61 36.93 -5.15
N GLN A 487 -14.61 36.63 -5.99
CA GLN A 487 -15.13 35.28 -6.18
C GLN A 487 -15.65 34.63 -4.87
N GLY A 488 -16.36 35.40 -4.05
CA GLY A 488 -16.99 34.93 -2.81
C GLY A 488 -16.06 34.78 -1.62
N CYS A 489 -14.76 35.04 -1.77
CA CYS A 489 -13.87 35.15 -0.63
C CYS A 489 -13.87 36.58 -0.06
N PRO A 490 -13.84 36.79 1.27
CA PRO A 490 -13.53 38.09 1.84
C PRO A 490 -12.14 38.57 1.38
N TRP A 491 -11.97 39.89 1.27
CA TRP A 491 -10.65 40.47 1.02
C TRP A 491 -9.79 40.34 2.28
N PRO A 492 -8.53 39.90 2.17
CA PRO A 492 -7.62 39.87 3.32
C PRO A 492 -7.26 41.28 3.79
N ASP A 493 -6.98 41.36 5.08
CA ASP A 493 -6.28 42.44 5.78
C ASP A 493 -5.14 41.74 6.53
N THR A 494 -3.97 41.70 5.89
CA THR A 494 -2.85 40.82 6.28
C THR A 494 -2.13 41.31 7.54
N ASP A 495 -2.21 42.61 7.86
CA ASP A 495 -1.54 43.19 9.03
C ASP A 495 -2.49 43.76 10.11
N GLY A 496 -3.79 43.87 9.81
CA GLY A 496 -4.86 44.16 10.74
C GLY A 496 -5.04 45.66 11.05
N ASP A 497 -4.64 46.55 10.14
CA ASP A 497 -4.80 48.00 10.31
C ASP A 497 -6.20 48.55 9.95
N GLY A 498 -7.04 47.73 9.31
CA GLY A 498 -8.38 48.07 8.86
C GLY A 498 -8.46 48.59 7.42
N VAL A 499 -7.35 48.61 6.68
CA VAL A 499 -7.28 48.81 5.23
C VAL A 499 -7.03 47.45 4.58
N LEU A 500 -7.96 47.01 3.73
CA LEU A 500 -7.83 45.73 3.01
C LEU A 500 -6.59 45.73 2.11
N ASP A 501 -5.94 44.58 1.93
CA ASP A 501 -4.71 44.40 1.12
C ASP A 501 -4.81 44.97 -0.31
N LYS A 502 -6.03 45.09 -0.85
CA LYS A 502 -6.30 45.67 -2.17
C LYS A 502 -6.26 47.20 -2.23
N ASP A 503 -6.48 47.86 -1.10
CA ASP A 503 -6.50 49.32 -0.93
C ASP A 503 -5.28 49.83 -0.16
N ASP A 504 -4.55 48.92 0.50
CA ASP A 504 -3.32 49.19 1.23
C ASP A 504 -2.09 49.22 0.30
N LYS A 505 -1.22 50.22 0.50
CA LYS A 505 0.08 50.34 -0.16
C LYS A 505 1.21 49.64 0.58
N CYS A 506 0.98 49.22 1.82
CA CYS A 506 1.93 48.56 2.70
C CYS A 506 1.37 47.27 3.37
N PRO A 507 0.85 46.24 2.64
CA PRO A 507 0.03 45.11 3.16
C PRO A 507 0.64 44.12 4.18
N THR A 508 1.65 44.55 4.93
CA THR A 508 2.43 43.78 5.91
C THR A 508 2.99 44.67 7.04
N VAL A 509 2.67 45.97 7.05
CA VAL A 509 3.22 46.99 7.95
C VAL A 509 2.10 47.99 8.33
N PRO A 510 1.42 47.80 9.48
CA PRO A 510 0.21 48.55 9.82
C PRO A 510 0.39 50.07 9.81
N GLY A 511 -0.54 50.78 9.19
CA GLY A 511 -0.54 52.22 9.08
C GLY A 511 -1.84 52.87 9.52
N LEU A 512 -2.26 53.88 8.75
CA LEU A 512 -3.51 54.58 8.93
C LEU A 512 -4.23 54.65 7.58
N ALA A 513 -5.54 54.46 7.56
CA ALA A 513 -6.36 54.65 6.36
C ALA A 513 -6.15 56.02 5.69
N SER A 514 -5.89 57.09 6.46
CA SER A 514 -5.55 58.43 5.94
C SER A 514 -4.23 58.49 5.15
N ASN A 515 -3.39 57.47 5.25
CA ASN A 515 -2.11 57.30 4.55
C ASN A 515 -2.08 55.99 3.73
N GLN A 516 -3.26 55.47 3.36
CA GLN A 516 -3.42 54.29 2.49
C GLN A 516 -2.71 53.05 3.06
N GLY A 517 -2.95 52.78 4.35
CA GLY A 517 -2.40 51.65 5.13
C GLY A 517 -0.89 51.67 5.40
N CYS A 518 -0.16 52.67 4.87
CA CYS A 518 1.25 52.86 5.22
C CYS A 518 1.47 53.64 6.53
N PRO A 519 2.55 53.36 7.30
CA PRO A 519 2.95 54.17 8.45
C PRO A 519 3.43 55.57 8.03
N LYS A 520 3.39 56.54 8.95
CA LYS A 520 3.92 57.89 8.72
C LYS A 520 5.44 57.84 8.50
N ALA A 521 5.94 58.61 7.52
CA ALA A 521 7.37 58.83 7.33
C ALA A 521 8.04 59.35 8.62
N HIS A 522 9.10 58.68 9.07
CA HIS A 522 9.73 58.94 10.37
C HIS A 522 10.34 60.35 10.48
N GLU A 523 10.70 61.01 9.37
CA GLU A 523 11.13 62.41 9.32
C GLU A 523 10.00 63.37 9.75
N THR A 524 8.75 63.03 9.42
CA THR A 524 7.56 63.77 9.86
C THR A 524 7.29 63.52 11.33
N VAL A 525 7.43 62.28 11.78
CA VAL A 525 7.31 61.90 13.20
C VAL A 525 8.33 62.66 14.03
N ALA A 526 9.61 62.73 13.62
CA ALA A 526 10.65 63.47 14.32
C ALA A 526 10.31 64.97 14.49
N LYS A 527 9.65 65.59 13.50
CA LYS A 527 9.15 66.98 13.58
C LYS A 527 7.96 67.10 14.54
N GLU A 528 7.00 66.18 14.51
CA GLU A 528 5.87 66.13 15.44
C GLU A 528 6.35 65.96 16.90
N VAL A 529 7.32 65.07 17.14
CA VAL A 529 7.96 64.88 18.46
C VAL A 529 8.71 66.13 18.89
N THR A 530 9.50 66.76 18.01
CA THR A 530 10.18 68.04 18.32
C THR A 530 9.19 69.12 18.74
N LEU A 531 8.03 69.20 18.07
CA LEU A 531 6.97 70.14 18.42
C LEU A 531 6.31 69.79 19.77
N ALA A 532 6.11 68.51 20.07
CA ALA A 532 5.57 68.05 21.37
C ALA A 532 6.54 68.32 22.54
N LEU A 533 7.85 68.17 22.32
CA LEU A 533 8.92 68.45 23.29
C LEU A 533 9.25 69.95 23.42
N LYS A 534 8.60 70.82 22.62
CA LYS A 534 8.83 72.26 22.65
C LYS A 534 8.52 72.85 24.04
N ASP A 535 9.40 73.73 24.51
CA ASP A 535 9.31 74.38 25.82
C ASP A 535 9.21 73.37 26.99
N ILE A 536 9.96 72.26 26.94
CA ILE A 536 10.21 71.41 28.12
C ILE A 536 11.02 72.19 29.14
N LEU A 537 10.57 72.15 30.39
CA LEU A 537 11.15 72.87 31.50
C LEU A 537 12.04 71.93 32.32
N PHE A 538 13.24 72.44 32.66
CA PHE A 538 14.19 71.78 33.55
C PHE A 538 14.37 72.63 34.81
N ASN A 539 14.62 71.98 35.94
CA ASN A 539 14.98 72.68 37.17
C ASN A 539 16.25 73.53 36.96
N PHE A 540 16.28 74.72 37.57
CA PHE A 540 17.35 75.70 37.35
C PHE A 540 18.74 75.10 37.60
N GLY A 541 19.65 75.26 36.62
CA GLY A 541 21.02 74.71 36.67
C GLY A 541 21.12 73.18 36.63
N LYS A 542 20.03 72.44 36.36
CA LYS A 542 19.99 70.98 36.39
C LYS A 542 19.47 70.39 35.07
N ALA A 543 19.68 69.08 34.92
CA ALA A 543 19.08 68.24 33.89
C ALA A 543 17.79 67.52 34.35
N THR A 544 17.40 67.68 35.62
CA THR A 544 16.13 67.16 36.13
C THR A 544 14.95 67.89 35.48
N ILE A 545 14.08 67.14 34.81
CA ILE A 545 12.86 67.67 34.16
C ILE A 545 11.86 68.09 35.24
N ASN A 546 11.18 69.23 35.02
CA ASN A 546 10.09 69.68 35.89
C ASN A 546 8.83 68.83 35.63
N PRO A 547 8.14 68.29 36.66
CA PRO A 547 6.89 67.54 36.53
C PRO A 547 5.81 68.17 35.65
N GLU A 548 5.74 69.50 35.51
CA GLU A 548 4.85 70.19 34.58
C GLU A 548 5.03 69.76 33.11
N SER A 549 6.22 69.30 32.74
CA SER A 549 6.54 68.82 31.39
C SER A 549 6.09 67.38 31.13
N ASN A 550 5.54 66.66 32.13
CA ASN A 550 5.13 65.26 31.96
C ASN A 550 4.14 65.07 30.81
N LYS A 551 3.10 65.91 30.68
CA LYS A 551 2.12 65.81 29.57
C LYS A 551 2.75 65.94 28.19
N LYS A 552 3.83 66.72 28.06
CA LYS A 552 4.59 66.87 26.81
C LYS A 552 5.37 65.60 26.47
N LEU A 553 6.02 65.01 27.49
CA LEU A 553 6.70 63.72 27.38
C LEU A 553 5.73 62.58 27.07
N ASP A 554 4.54 62.57 27.68
CA ASP A 554 3.48 61.59 27.40
C ASP A 554 3.02 61.68 25.94
N THR A 555 2.84 62.91 25.43
CA THR A 555 2.47 63.19 24.03
C THR A 555 3.58 62.75 23.06
N ALA A 556 4.83 63.13 23.33
CA ALA A 556 5.98 62.74 22.54
C ALA A 556 6.20 61.22 22.51
N ALA A 557 6.11 60.56 23.66
CA ALA A 557 6.21 59.10 23.76
C ALA A 557 5.08 58.39 23.01
N LYS A 558 3.86 58.96 23.02
CA LYS A 558 2.75 58.44 22.20
C LYS A 558 3.07 58.54 20.71
N ILE A 559 3.49 59.70 20.22
CA ILE A 559 3.82 59.92 18.80
C ILE A 559 4.89 58.93 18.29
N ILE A 560 5.92 58.62 19.10
CA ILE A 560 6.96 57.64 18.72
C ILE A 560 6.44 56.20 18.74
N LYS A 561 5.58 55.82 19.71
CA LYS A 561 5.00 54.47 19.74
C LYS A 561 4.00 54.26 18.60
N ASP A 562 3.27 55.30 18.23
CA ASP A 562 2.31 55.31 17.13
C ASP A 562 3.01 55.29 15.75
N SER A 563 4.32 55.58 15.66
CA SER A 563 5.08 55.47 14.38
C SER A 563 5.58 54.07 14.05
N LYS A 564 5.34 53.07 14.91
CA LYS A 564 5.63 51.64 14.67
C LYS A 564 7.07 51.31 14.26
N GLY A 565 8.02 52.19 14.58
CA GLY A 565 9.43 52.08 14.17
C GLY A 565 10.10 53.45 14.07
N GLY A 566 11.31 53.45 13.50
CA GLY A 566 12.14 54.64 13.29
C GLY A 566 13.20 54.85 14.39
N THR A 567 14.29 55.54 14.04
CA THR A 567 15.46 55.78 14.90
C THR A 567 15.71 57.26 15.09
N TYR A 568 15.57 57.73 16.33
CA TYR A 568 15.44 59.14 16.70
C TYR A 568 16.59 59.62 17.58
N LEU A 569 17.33 60.61 17.08
CA LEU A 569 18.40 61.30 17.81
C LEU A 569 17.84 62.57 18.48
N LEU A 570 17.87 62.60 19.81
CA LEU A 570 17.49 63.76 20.62
C LEU A 570 18.70 64.67 20.83
N VAL A 571 18.64 65.87 20.26
CA VAL A 571 19.69 66.89 20.34
C VAL A 571 19.32 67.95 21.38
N GLY A 572 20.14 68.11 22.40
CA GLY A 572 19.96 69.12 23.45
C GLY A 572 20.67 70.44 23.12
N HIS A 573 19.98 71.56 23.33
CA HIS A 573 20.48 72.91 23.10
C HIS A 573 20.36 73.77 24.38
N THR A 574 21.21 74.79 24.52
CA THR A 574 21.13 75.81 25.58
C THR A 574 21.18 77.21 24.99
N ASP A 575 20.76 78.21 25.78
CA ASP A 575 21.01 79.61 25.44
C ASP A 575 22.50 80.00 25.58
N LYS A 576 22.87 81.21 25.13
CA LYS A 576 24.26 81.74 25.18
C LYS A 576 24.76 82.12 26.58
N LYS A 577 23.99 81.97 27.65
CA LYS A 577 24.38 82.42 28.99
C LYS A 577 25.23 81.35 29.67
N GLY A 578 26.42 81.74 30.15
CA GLY A 578 27.36 80.83 30.82
C GLY A 578 28.52 80.37 29.93
N ASN A 579 29.39 79.53 30.50
CA ASN A 579 30.57 79.01 29.82
C ASN A 579 30.18 77.93 28.79
N GLU A 580 30.80 77.93 27.61
CA GLU A 580 30.58 76.94 26.54
C GLU A 580 30.73 75.50 27.04
N ALA A 581 31.80 75.19 27.80
CA ALA A 581 32.01 73.84 28.32
C ALA A 581 30.92 73.38 29.31
N TYR A 582 30.38 74.33 30.08
CA TYR A 582 29.26 74.08 31.00
C TYR A 582 27.95 73.87 30.22
N ASN A 583 27.69 74.71 29.22
CA ASN A 583 26.52 74.62 28.36
C ASN A 583 26.51 73.34 27.52
N LEU A 584 27.67 72.92 26.98
CA LEU A 584 27.82 71.64 26.32
C LEU A 584 27.50 70.49 27.27
N LYS A 585 28.10 70.45 28.47
CA LYS A 585 27.79 69.44 29.49
C LYS A 585 26.29 69.39 29.82
N LEU A 586 25.69 70.54 30.14
CA LEU A 586 24.29 70.65 30.52
C LEU A 586 23.34 70.20 29.39
N SER A 587 23.67 70.51 28.14
CA SER A 587 22.88 70.09 26.97
C SER A 587 22.84 68.56 26.81
N ARG A 588 23.97 67.88 27.06
CA ARG A 588 24.08 66.41 26.99
C ARG A 588 23.27 65.74 28.10
N GLU A 589 23.44 66.22 29.33
CA GLU A 589 22.71 65.70 30.50
C GLU A 589 21.20 65.87 30.32
N ARG A 590 20.75 66.99 29.73
CA ARG A 590 19.32 67.22 29.41
C ARG A 590 18.80 66.31 28.31
N ALA A 591 19.56 66.11 27.23
CA ALA A 591 19.16 65.19 26.15
C ALA A 591 19.03 63.74 26.67
N VAL A 592 19.96 63.29 27.53
CA VAL A 592 19.86 61.99 28.22
C VAL A 592 18.62 61.91 29.11
N ALA A 593 18.34 62.95 29.91
CA ALA A 593 17.18 62.96 30.80
C ALA A 593 15.85 62.85 30.02
N VAL A 594 15.75 63.46 28.83
CA VAL A 594 14.55 63.32 27.98
C VAL A 594 14.48 61.93 27.34
N VAL A 595 15.59 61.34 26.89
CA VAL A 595 15.60 59.94 26.42
C VAL A 595 15.11 58.99 27.52
N GLN A 596 15.67 59.08 28.73
CA GLN A 596 15.26 58.25 29.87
C GLN A 596 13.77 58.42 30.18
N ALA A 597 13.26 59.66 30.20
CA ALA A 597 11.86 59.92 30.47
C ALA A 597 10.90 59.40 29.37
N LEU A 598 11.37 59.22 28.12
CA LEU A 598 10.61 58.58 27.04
C LEU A 598 10.67 57.04 27.13
N GLU A 599 11.82 56.48 27.51
CA GLU A 599 12.00 55.04 27.78
C GLU A 599 11.11 54.57 28.93
N GLU A 600 11.04 55.34 30.03
CA GLU A 600 10.12 55.12 31.15
C GLU A 600 8.64 55.13 30.72
N ARG A 601 8.32 55.77 29.59
CA ARG A 601 6.98 55.81 28.98
C ARG A 601 6.76 54.72 27.92
N GLY A 602 7.67 53.76 27.83
CA GLY A 602 7.60 52.59 26.96
C GLY A 602 8.05 52.82 25.52
N VAL A 603 8.79 53.90 25.23
CA VAL A 603 9.48 54.01 23.93
C VAL A 603 10.67 53.04 23.93
N PRO A 604 10.85 52.18 22.91
CA PRO A 604 11.96 51.24 22.85
C PRO A 604 13.33 51.90 22.93
N ALA A 605 14.22 51.37 23.77
CA ALA A 605 15.53 51.95 24.04
C ALA A 605 16.51 51.87 22.85
N ASP A 606 16.26 51.01 21.88
CA ASP A 606 16.99 50.90 20.62
C ASP A 606 16.60 51.98 19.60
N GLN A 607 15.42 52.60 19.74
CA GLN A 607 14.96 53.70 18.88
C GLN A 607 15.53 55.07 19.28
N LEU A 608 16.10 55.24 20.48
CA LEU A 608 16.48 56.55 21.01
C LEU A 608 17.99 56.68 21.25
N LYS A 609 18.60 57.78 20.79
CA LYS A 609 19.96 58.20 21.17
C LYS A 609 19.97 59.69 21.54
N SER A 610 20.95 60.15 22.31
CA SER A 610 21.05 61.55 22.74
C SER A 610 22.39 62.20 22.40
N LYS A 611 22.37 63.48 22.02
CA LYS A 611 23.56 64.30 21.77
C LYS A 611 23.37 65.71 22.35
N GLY A 612 24.43 66.35 22.84
CA GLY A 612 24.39 67.76 23.25
C GLY A 612 25.24 68.65 22.36
N VAL A 613 24.72 69.81 21.96
CA VAL A 613 25.46 70.83 21.17
C VAL A 613 25.72 72.13 21.92
N GLY A 614 25.30 72.22 23.18
CA GLY A 614 25.45 73.42 24.02
C GLY A 614 24.79 74.64 23.41
N SER A 615 25.49 75.78 23.47
CA SER A 615 25.02 77.08 22.97
C SER A 615 25.45 77.37 21.52
N LYS A 616 26.01 76.38 20.79
CA LYS A 616 26.58 76.57 19.45
C LYS A 616 25.56 77.11 18.43
N GLU A 617 24.31 76.69 18.56
CA GLU A 617 23.19 77.05 17.68
C GLU A 617 22.23 78.06 18.31
N ALA A 618 22.58 78.64 19.46
CA ALA A 618 21.75 79.64 20.10
C ALA A 618 21.74 80.93 19.25
N THR A 619 20.56 81.48 19.03
CA THR A 619 20.39 82.71 18.25
C THR A 619 20.35 83.93 19.17
N THR A 620 19.67 83.84 20.30
CA THR A 620 19.44 84.95 21.25
C THR A 620 20.75 85.41 21.91
N PRO A 621 21.03 86.72 22.01
CA PRO A 621 22.15 87.24 22.78
C PRO A 621 22.07 86.87 24.27
N ALA A 622 23.22 86.66 24.91
CA ALA A 622 23.28 86.33 26.34
C ALA A 622 22.65 87.43 27.24
N THR A 623 22.67 88.68 26.76
CA THR A 623 22.14 89.89 27.41
C THR A 623 20.61 90.06 27.34
N ALA A 624 19.90 89.25 26.53
CA ALA A 624 18.44 89.34 26.38
C ALA A 624 17.69 88.97 27.67
N SER A 625 16.37 89.14 27.70
CA SER A 625 15.54 88.64 28.80
C SER A 625 15.56 87.11 28.88
N ASP A 626 15.17 86.54 30.01
CA ASP A 626 15.13 85.07 30.13
C ASP A 626 14.02 84.42 29.30
N ALA A 627 12.89 85.12 29.13
CA ALA A 627 11.79 84.69 28.28
C ALA A 627 12.19 84.62 26.79
N GLU A 628 13.07 85.51 26.33
CA GLU A 628 13.62 85.44 24.97
C GLU A 628 14.59 84.26 24.83
N ARG A 629 15.53 84.11 25.78
CA ARG A 629 16.51 83.00 25.77
C ARG A 629 15.88 81.61 25.90
N GLN A 630 14.69 81.48 26.48
CA GLN A 630 13.97 80.20 26.60
C GLN A 630 13.79 79.49 25.25
N LYS A 631 13.72 80.24 24.13
CA LYS A 631 13.59 79.68 22.77
C LYS A 631 14.80 78.84 22.34
N ASP A 632 16.01 79.19 22.79
CA ASP A 632 17.23 78.42 22.50
C ASP A 632 17.38 77.19 23.43
N ARG A 633 16.63 77.14 24.55
CA ARG A 633 16.64 76.03 25.51
C ARG A 633 15.67 74.91 25.10
N ARG A 634 15.97 74.27 23.97
CA ARG A 634 15.12 73.24 23.33
C ARG A 634 15.77 71.86 23.32
N VAL A 635 14.94 70.84 23.06
CA VAL A 635 15.39 69.53 22.56
C VAL A 635 14.79 69.35 21.17
N GLU A 636 15.66 69.06 20.20
CA GLU A 636 15.32 68.80 18.81
C GLU A 636 15.42 67.29 18.53
N VAL A 637 14.58 66.76 17.64
CA VAL A 637 14.56 65.33 17.32
C VAL A 637 14.76 65.14 15.83
N LEU A 638 15.77 64.36 15.48
CA LEU A 638 16.15 64.04 14.11
C LEU A 638 15.93 62.55 13.86
N HIS A 639 15.34 62.19 12.71
CA HIS A 639 15.36 60.81 12.23
C HIS A 639 16.72 60.54 11.57
N ILE A 640 17.42 59.50 12.02
CA ILE A 640 18.79 59.15 11.59
C ILE A 640 18.83 57.64 11.35
N THR A 641 19.29 57.19 10.19
CA THR A 641 19.25 55.76 9.79
C THR A 641 20.61 55.22 9.36
N GLY A 642 20.71 53.90 9.22
CA GLY A 642 21.85 53.22 8.63
C GLY A 642 23.18 53.47 9.36
N SER A 643 24.25 53.67 8.58
CA SER A 643 25.61 53.82 9.12
C SER A 643 25.80 55.03 10.02
N GLU A 644 25.05 56.12 9.82
CA GLU A 644 25.10 57.27 10.73
C GLU A 644 24.51 56.92 12.10
N TRP A 645 23.40 56.16 12.14
CA TRP A 645 22.83 55.69 13.39
C TRP A 645 23.80 54.78 14.14
N GLU A 646 24.37 53.78 13.47
CA GLU A 646 25.29 52.82 14.10
C GLU A 646 26.57 53.47 14.63
N ALA A 647 27.07 54.53 13.98
CA ALA A 647 28.23 55.29 14.46
C ALA A 647 27.95 56.08 15.75
N LEU A 648 26.69 56.36 16.09
CA LEU A 648 26.32 57.11 17.30
C LEU A 648 26.24 56.20 18.53
N SER A 649 26.98 56.56 19.57
CA SER A 649 26.81 55.99 20.92
C SER A 649 25.45 56.36 21.52
N LYS A 650 24.94 55.56 22.47
CA LYS A 650 23.65 55.79 23.15
C LYS A 650 23.50 57.22 23.72
N SER A 651 24.59 57.77 24.26
CA SER A 651 24.70 59.16 24.69
C SER A 651 26.14 59.66 24.58
N ASP A 652 26.34 60.95 24.34
CA ASP A 652 27.66 61.60 24.37
C ASP A 652 28.06 62.16 25.76
N VAL A 653 27.35 61.79 26.83
CA VAL A 653 27.74 62.08 28.22
C VAL A 653 28.98 61.26 28.60
N PRO A 654 30.08 61.88 29.08
CA PRO A 654 31.28 61.15 29.47
C PRO A 654 31.04 60.22 30.68
N VAL A 655 31.11 58.91 30.46
CA VAL A 655 31.03 57.92 31.55
C VAL A 655 32.33 57.91 32.35
N ALA A 656 32.25 58.21 33.64
CA ALA A 656 33.40 58.13 34.54
C ALA A 656 33.84 56.67 34.73
N LYS A 657 35.01 56.31 34.18
CA LYS A 657 35.63 54.99 34.37
C LYS A 657 35.90 54.75 35.87
N LYS A 658 35.11 53.90 36.53
CA LYS A 658 35.43 53.40 37.88
C LYS A 658 36.76 52.64 37.84
N LYS A 659 37.75 53.09 38.62
CA LYS A 659 38.97 52.30 38.90
C LYS A 659 38.56 51.05 39.67
N VAL A 660 38.77 49.87 39.10
CA VAL A 660 38.63 48.59 39.80
C VAL A 660 39.89 48.38 40.63
N ALA A 661 39.75 48.34 41.96
CA ALA A 661 40.83 47.95 42.86
C ALA A 661 40.98 46.43 42.90
N THR A 662 42.21 45.94 42.80
CA THR A 662 42.55 44.51 42.91
C THR A 662 42.64 44.07 44.37
N SER A 663 41.97 42.97 44.72
CA SER A 663 42.27 42.19 45.93
C SER A 663 42.02 40.70 45.66
N ALA A 664 42.60 39.81 46.48
CA ALA A 664 42.98 38.47 46.05
C ALA A 664 42.19 37.30 46.68
N LYS A 665 42.16 36.19 45.90
CA LYS A 665 41.96 34.77 46.29
C LYS A 665 41.20 34.44 47.60
N GLY A 666 40.01 33.83 47.43
CA GLY A 666 39.39 32.87 48.36
C GLY A 666 38.91 31.63 47.59
N LYS A 667 39.04 30.42 48.15
CA LYS A 667 38.82 29.14 47.43
C LYS A 667 37.43 28.51 47.65
N ALA A 668 36.88 27.98 46.55
CA ALA A 668 36.14 26.71 46.39
C ALA A 668 34.81 26.43 47.14
N SER A 669 33.81 25.98 46.36
CA SER A 669 32.93 24.84 46.69
C SER A 669 32.31 24.27 45.40
N ALA A 670 32.04 22.95 45.37
CA ALA A 670 31.63 22.20 44.17
C ALA A 670 30.18 21.65 44.27
N LYS A 671 29.56 21.35 43.10
CA LYS A 671 28.34 20.54 42.79
C LYS A 671 27.59 21.22 41.61
N LYS A 672 26.88 20.55 40.69
CA LYS A 672 26.73 19.11 40.35
C LYS A 672 26.22 19.02 38.89
N ALA A 673 26.50 17.92 38.18
CA ALA A 673 26.03 17.63 36.82
C ALA A 673 24.56 17.08 36.80
N PRO A 674 23.86 17.01 35.65
CA PRO A 674 22.39 16.93 35.60
C PRO A 674 21.79 15.53 35.80
N VAL A 675 20.48 15.51 36.14
CA VAL A 675 19.73 14.30 36.53
C VAL A 675 19.07 13.61 35.33
N ARG A 676 19.26 12.28 35.22
CA ARG A 676 18.51 11.40 34.30
C ARG A 676 17.09 11.12 34.84
N LYS A 677 16.10 11.07 33.95
CA LYS A 677 14.73 10.59 34.24
C LYS A 677 14.72 9.07 34.51
N ALA A 678 13.81 8.60 35.37
CA ALA A 678 13.59 7.19 35.69
C ALA A 678 12.21 6.69 35.21
N ALA A 679 12.12 5.38 34.96
CA ALA A 679 10.91 4.70 34.47
C ALA A 679 9.98 4.23 35.61
N PRO A 680 8.67 4.00 35.36
CA PRO A 680 7.69 3.67 36.40
C PRO A 680 7.70 2.19 36.79
N LYS A 681 7.43 1.89 38.07
CA LYS A 681 7.16 0.52 38.56
C LYS A 681 5.66 0.31 38.83
N LYS A 682 5.19 -0.89 38.47
CA LYS A 682 3.85 -1.42 38.76
C LYS A 682 3.57 -1.46 40.27
N LYS A 683 2.29 -1.32 40.65
CA LYS A 683 1.77 -1.83 41.93
C LYS A 683 1.12 -3.21 41.71
N LYS A 684 1.12 -4.01 42.78
CA LYS A 684 0.21 -5.15 42.96
C LYS A 684 -1.18 -4.64 43.31
#